data_AF-A0A7X3T9D6-F1
#
_entry.id   AF-A0A7X3T9D6-F1
#
_cell.length_a   1.000
_cell.length_b   1.000
_cell.length_c   1.000
_cell.angle_alpha   90.00
_cell.angle_beta   90.00
_cell.angle_gamma   90.00
#
_symmetry.space_group_name_H-M   'P 1'
#
loop_
_entity.id
_entity.type
_entity.pdbx_description
1 polymer ?
#
loop_
_entity_poly.entity_id
_entity_poly.type
_entity_poly.pdbx_seq_one_letter_code
_entity_poly.pdbx_strand_id
1 'polypeptide(L)'
;LVDAEAELDRLQKEAKQLGQEIQQIQQEKARETKRAEDFEKLQSSEKRHGCLLAQQAEIDAVSVELENANRAQRLLPEKQAFDAAQSVFEESEESFRNATTEKADAETQVETDQAAYDEKEEAYQTVSSERDQKMPVYTAAKSDIERAEGQLAEANKRDPGLANFGKQIDALESELTEKQTEQTQLQEQIDNAQHFLEDNPLPSDRQPRLNRVNVLLAELTSHQKQLQTEQTNKANTKKKVSSLKKEVGKLSKTQEERLSEKAAAAATLTDADTQLNELLATGTSEEWTTRKQQASKGQPIAQKYEATQDDLADAKKQLNILNKTTATLDAELEQIETDLTSQTEVCQGAAEVVKHCEEEKEFAKWADPINQLRQRLQPGEPCAVCGATDHPRADVVEPESKERIQHAEEALTTAKAEADAAEIELKSLNTKQIQTEQRKHNTADQIEVCTTEIETLRNEVVELLAKWQAIYLDIDVSSKWVSEQFDRADTAITNITAAKQGQTQADSALQIVSQHLKTCENDIKREMHTLNETEAQLDTLNDTIADLQADITVTAARFWESMPDTFHGVTPKEAVDQFEDKIETVASRKDELGKAETDIQVLNANIAADESKLQDLKESHATLKNEKDGYLHESETFLSAARQKTGGLETEAEINKAIEALDADLKIKENERNGAEQQLQNSQDLLTQKRTTHDLGKKQFNTAVEKLDASRQVYFDKLEEAGFNTAEAHDNAFRDDDRMQDLTDQIDAHKDEVRELASEIRELSARFDENPFDPNALGRIETTLEEIETLLQEKQKEVGAQQQSIDNLKKALKEREELGVEVAEAEAELARWKRLQETIPANDLRDFALEIMFRQMGSLANEQLKYLTSERYQLKVEGIGNLSVVDRWNANEERPVETLSGGESFLTSLALALALSELSRGRSQLNSLFLDEGFGTLDAETLDIAIAALEGLRMQGRNIFLISHIQELTRRLPVKINVKKRGDDGSYSSSIDIRG
;
A
#
# COMPACT_ATOMS: atom_id res chain seq x y z
N LEU A 1 103.82 40.24 -80.17
CA LEU A 1 102.81 40.59 -79.14
C LEU A 1 101.42 40.52 -79.72
N VAL A 2 101.12 41.30 -80.77
CA VAL A 2 99.80 41.34 -81.43
C VAL A 2 99.28 39.95 -81.85
N ASP A 3 100.10 39.12 -82.49
CA ASP A 3 99.67 37.78 -82.91
C ASP A 3 99.40 36.83 -81.73
N ALA A 4 100.13 37.00 -80.62
CA ALA A 4 99.94 36.18 -79.43
C ALA A 4 98.65 36.55 -78.69
N GLU A 5 98.30 37.84 -78.66
CA GLU A 5 97.05 38.36 -78.09
C GLU A 5 95.81 37.93 -78.89
N ALA A 6 95.91 37.78 -80.22
CA ALA A 6 94.79 37.29 -81.05
C ALA A 6 94.45 35.81 -80.78
N GLU A 7 95.46 34.96 -80.57
CA GLU A 7 95.27 33.54 -80.29
C GLU A 7 94.64 33.30 -78.91
N LEU A 8 94.97 34.15 -77.92
CA LEU A 8 94.35 34.12 -76.60
C LEU A 8 92.83 34.40 -76.67
N ASP A 9 92.40 35.38 -77.46
CA ASP A 9 90.98 35.73 -77.60
C ASP A 9 90.17 34.60 -78.26
N ARG A 10 90.78 33.84 -79.18
CA ARG A 10 90.15 32.64 -79.77
C ARG A 10 89.91 31.56 -78.71
N LEU A 11 90.94 31.20 -77.95
CA LEU A 11 90.86 30.14 -76.93
C LEU A 11 89.89 30.51 -75.80
N GLN A 12 89.80 31.79 -75.43
CA GLN A 12 88.83 32.27 -74.43
C GLN A 12 87.37 32.14 -74.90
N LYS A 13 87.09 32.33 -76.19
CA LYS A 13 85.74 32.12 -76.76
C LYS A 13 85.33 30.66 -76.74
N GLU A 14 86.23 29.75 -77.12
CA GLU A 14 85.99 28.29 -77.10
C GLU A 14 85.67 27.79 -75.68
N ALA A 15 86.45 28.20 -74.67
CA ALA A 15 86.19 27.82 -73.28
C ALA A 15 84.85 28.35 -72.76
N LYS A 16 84.41 29.55 -73.19
CA LYS A 16 83.13 30.12 -72.78
C LYS A 16 81.92 29.35 -73.34
N GLN A 17 82.03 28.80 -74.55
CA GLN A 17 80.96 28.04 -75.19
C GLN A 17 80.72 26.69 -74.49
N LEU A 18 81.80 25.96 -74.17
CA LEU A 18 81.73 24.70 -73.41
C LEU A 18 81.11 24.89 -72.01
N GLY A 19 81.38 26.03 -71.35
CA GLY A 19 80.74 26.36 -70.07
C GLY A 19 79.22 26.56 -70.15
N GLN A 20 78.67 27.02 -71.28
CA GLN A 20 77.23 27.17 -71.48
C GLN A 20 76.53 25.82 -71.75
N GLU A 21 77.19 24.90 -72.45
CA GLU A 21 76.67 23.56 -72.72
C GLU A 21 76.52 22.73 -71.44
N ILE A 22 77.49 22.81 -70.51
CA ILE A 22 77.41 22.16 -69.19
C ILE A 22 76.16 22.62 -68.43
N GLN A 23 75.86 23.92 -68.45
CA GLN A 23 74.72 24.47 -67.73
C GLN A 23 73.36 23.98 -68.28
N GLN A 24 73.26 23.75 -69.59
CA GLN A 24 72.05 23.18 -70.20
C GLN A 24 71.85 21.71 -69.81
N ILE A 25 72.91 20.91 -69.84
CA ILE A 25 72.86 19.48 -69.50
C ILE A 25 72.53 19.27 -68.01
N GLN A 26 73.00 20.15 -67.11
CA GLN A 26 72.63 20.11 -65.68
C GLN A 26 71.13 20.37 -65.44
N GLN A 27 70.50 21.26 -66.23
CA GLN A 27 69.06 21.50 -66.14
C GLN A 27 68.24 20.29 -66.64
N GLU A 28 68.75 19.59 -67.65
CA GLU A 28 68.15 18.37 -68.18
C GLU A 28 68.22 17.22 -67.15
N LYS A 29 69.37 17.06 -66.48
CA LYS A 29 69.54 16.11 -65.36
C LYS A 29 68.50 16.32 -64.26
N ALA A 30 68.31 17.56 -63.79
CA ALA A 30 67.36 17.86 -62.72
C ALA A 30 65.89 17.55 -63.09
N ARG A 31 65.53 17.70 -64.37
CA ARG A 31 64.19 17.34 -64.86
C ARG A 31 63.97 15.84 -64.87
N GLU A 32 64.95 15.06 -65.35
CA GLU A 32 64.85 13.60 -65.39
C GLU A 32 64.91 12.96 -64.00
N THR A 33 65.65 13.53 -63.03
CA THR A 33 65.60 13.07 -61.62
C THR A 33 64.21 13.16 -61.03
N LYS A 34 63.52 14.29 -61.23
CA LYS A 34 62.14 14.47 -60.74
C LYS A 34 61.14 13.53 -61.42
N ARG A 35 61.34 13.22 -62.70
CA ARG A 35 60.52 12.23 -63.42
C ARG A 35 60.72 10.81 -62.89
N ALA A 36 61.93 10.45 -62.46
CA ALA A 36 62.20 9.15 -61.83
C ALA A 36 61.44 8.99 -60.50
N GLU A 37 61.44 10.02 -59.64
CA GLU A 37 60.70 10.03 -58.37
C GLU A 37 59.18 9.91 -58.58
N ASP A 38 58.61 10.68 -59.51
CA ASP A 38 57.19 10.62 -59.86
C ASP A 38 56.79 9.22 -60.42
N PHE A 39 57.70 8.54 -61.13
CA PHE A 39 57.45 7.21 -61.71
C PHE A 39 57.51 6.09 -60.64
N GLU A 40 58.45 6.14 -59.70
CA GLU A 40 58.46 5.21 -58.55
C GLU A 40 57.20 5.38 -57.68
N LYS A 41 56.76 6.62 -57.48
CA LYS A 41 55.54 6.91 -56.75
C LYS A 41 54.31 6.31 -57.45
N LEU A 42 54.19 6.47 -58.76
CA LEU A 42 53.12 5.85 -59.56
C LEU A 42 53.07 4.32 -59.38
N GLN A 43 54.21 3.63 -59.52
CA GLN A 43 54.26 2.17 -59.36
C GLN A 43 53.87 1.71 -57.96
N SER A 44 54.25 2.49 -56.94
CA SER A 44 53.90 2.19 -55.55
C SER A 44 52.39 2.37 -55.28
N SER A 45 51.79 3.44 -55.82
CA SER A 45 50.35 3.71 -55.72
C SER A 45 49.52 2.68 -56.50
N GLU A 46 49.94 2.26 -57.71
CA GLU A 46 49.27 1.20 -58.48
C GLU A 46 49.26 -0.15 -57.74
N LYS A 47 50.39 -0.52 -57.12
CA LYS A 47 50.48 -1.75 -56.34
C LYS A 47 49.58 -1.71 -55.10
N ARG A 48 49.53 -0.57 -54.40
CA ARG A 48 48.67 -0.36 -53.22
C ARG A 48 47.19 -0.40 -53.60
N HIS A 49 46.80 0.26 -54.68
CA HIS A 49 45.43 0.21 -55.22
C HIS A 49 45.01 -1.20 -55.62
N GLY A 50 45.92 -1.99 -56.22
CA GLY A 50 45.68 -3.41 -56.51
C GLY A 50 45.44 -4.26 -55.26
N CYS A 51 46.16 -4.00 -54.15
CA CYS A 51 45.93 -4.68 -52.87
C CYS A 51 44.57 -4.33 -52.26
N LEU A 52 44.16 -3.06 -52.29
CA LEU A 52 42.85 -2.64 -51.78
C LEU A 52 41.68 -3.23 -52.60
N LEU A 53 41.82 -3.30 -53.93
CA LEU A 53 40.83 -3.99 -54.76
C LEU A 53 40.71 -5.48 -54.45
N ALA A 54 41.79 -6.14 -54.03
CA ALA A 54 41.75 -7.54 -53.60
C ALA A 54 41.02 -7.72 -52.26
N GLN A 55 41.01 -6.70 -51.39
CA GLN A 55 40.27 -6.69 -50.12
C GLN A 55 38.79 -6.31 -50.27
N GLN A 56 38.34 -5.97 -51.49
CA GLN A 56 36.95 -5.58 -51.75
C GLN A 56 35.94 -6.65 -51.32
N ALA A 57 36.27 -7.93 -51.47
CA ALA A 57 35.39 -9.03 -51.05
C ALA A 57 35.17 -9.08 -49.52
N GLU A 58 36.17 -8.68 -48.73
CA GLU A 58 36.04 -8.62 -47.27
C GLU A 58 35.18 -7.42 -46.86
N ILE A 59 35.33 -6.27 -47.53
CA ILE A 59 34.50 -5.09 -47.31
C ILE A 59 33.06 -5.30 -47.77
N ASP A 60 32.83 -6.04 -48.86
CA ASP A 60 31.49 -6.42 -49.31
C ASP A 60 30.80 -7.31 -48.26
N ALA A 61 31.54 -8.21 -47.60
CA ALA A 61 31.01 -9.01 -46.49
C ALA A 61 30.66 -8.16 -45.26
N VAL A 62 31.51 -7.19 -44.91
CA VAL A 62 31.25 -6.19 -43.85
C VAL A 62 30.02 -5.33 -44.18
N SER A 63 29.83 -4.96 -45.45
CA SER A 63 28.64 -4.23 -45.92
C SER A 63 27.36 -5.05 -45.79
N VAL A 64 27.40 -6.35 -46.09
CA VAL A 64 26.26 -7.26 -45.89
C VAL A 64 25.96 -7.43 -44.40
N GLU A 65 26.98 -7.51 -43.54
CA GLU A 65 26.80 -7.56 -42.08
C GLU A 65 26.12 -6.28 -41.56
N LEU A 66 26.57 -5.10 -41.99
CA LEU A 66 25.96 -3.82 -41.63
C LEU A 66 24.53 -3.70 -42.14
N GLU A 67 24.22 -4.19 -43.35
CA GLU A 67 22.87 -4.19 -43.90
C GLU A 67 21.93 -5.12 -43.11
N ASN A 68 22.41 -6.29 -42.68
CA ASN A 68 21.67 -7.18 -41.80
C ASN A 68 21.43 -6.56 -40.42
N ALA A 69 22.45 -5.91 -39.84
CA ALA A 69 22.34 -5.23 -38.56
C ALA A 69 21.34 -4.07 -38.59
N ASN A 70 21.35 -3.25 -39.65
CA ASN A 70 20.38 -2.18 -39.85
C ASN A 70 18.94 -2.72 -40.00
N ARG A 71 18.75 -3.85 -40.68
CA ARG A 71 17.45 -4.51 -40.78
C ARG A 71 16.99 -5.05 -39.43
N ALA A 72 17.88 -5.64 -38.64
CA ALA A 72 17.57 -6.12 -37.29
C ALA A 72 17.22 -4.97 -36.33
N GLN A 73 17.96 -3.85 -36.37
CA GLN A 73 17.72 -2.67 -35.54
C GLN A 73 16.34 -2.04 -35.78
N ARG A 74 15.85 -2.06 -37.04
CA ARG A 74 14.52 -1.54 -37.39
C ARG A 74 13.36 -2.32 -36.77
N LEU A 75 13.58 -3.57 -36.39
CA LEU A 75 12.58 -4.45 -35.76
C LEU A 75 12.69 -4.49 -34.23
N LEU A 76 13.65 -3.76 -33.65
CA LEU A 76 13.86 -3.74 -32.20
C LEU A 76 12.62 -3.29 -31.40
N PRO A 77 11.86 -2.25 -31.81
CA PRO A 77 10.65 -1.84 -31.09
C PRO A 77 9.58 -2.93 -31.05
N GLU A 78 9.37 -3.65 -32.15
CA GLU A 78 8.38 -4.72 -32.26
C GLU A 78 8.82 -5.97 -31.50
N LYS A 79 10.12 -6.30 -31.52
CA LYS A 79 10.67 -7.37 -30.66
C LYS A 79 10.48 -7.05 -29.18
N GLN A 80 10.82 -5.83 -28.75
CA GLN A 80 10.64 -5.41 -27.35
C GLN A 80 9.16 -5.43 -26.93
N ALA A 81 8.25 -5.06 -27.83
CA ALA A 81 6.82 -5.16 -27.57
C ALA A 81 6.34 -6.61 -27.44
N PHE A 82 6.86 -7.52 -28.27
CA PHE A 82 6.60 -8.96 -28.18
C PHE A 82 7.16 -9.56 -26.89
N ASP A 83 8.43 -9.32 -26.56
CA ASP A 83 9.08 -9.83 -25.34
C ASP A 83 8.37 -9.32 -24.07
N ALA A 84 7.95 -8.04 -24.07
CA ALA A 84 7.17 -7.46 -22.97
C ALA A 84 5.77 -8.08 -22.86
N ALA A 85 5.09 -8.32 -23.97
CA ALA A 85 3.79 -9.00 -23.98
C ALA A 85 3.91 -10.46 -23.51
N GLN A 86 5.01 -11.14 -23.86
CA GLN A 86 5.30 -12.50 -23.41
C GLN A 86 5.53 -12.55 -21.90
N SER A 87 6.32 -11.63 -21.34
CA SER A 87 6.53 -11.55 -19.88
C SER A 87 5.21 -11.30 -19.13
N VAL A 88 4.35 -10.41 -19.63
CA VAL A 88 3.03 -10.12 -19.01
C VAL A 88 2.10 -11.33 -19.11
N PHE A 89 2.16 -12.07 -20.21
CA PHE A 89 1.41 -13.32 -20.36
C PHE A 89 1.84 -14.35 -19.32
N GLU A 90 3.13 -14.62 -19.17
CA GLU A 90 3.67 -15.59 -18.21
C GLU A 90 3.30 -15.24 -16.76
N GLU A 91 3.41 -13.96 -16.36
CA GLU A 91 2.97 -13.50 -15.03
C GLU A 91 1.45 -13.67 -14.83
N SER A 92 0.65 -13.34 -15.85
CA SER A 92 -0.81 -13.47 -15.78
C SER A 92 -1.28 -14.92 -15.75
N GLU A 93 -0.57 -15.83 -16.42
CA GLU A 93 -0.83 -17.27 -16.42
C GLU A 93 -0.59 -17.86 -15.03
N GLU A 94 0.55 -17.53 -14.41
CA GLU A 94 0.87 -17.99 -13.06
C GLU A 94 -0.14 -17.44 -12.05
N SER A 95 -0.48 -16.14 -12.12
CA SER A 95 -1.48 -15.53 -11.25
C SER A 95 -2.86 -16.15 -11.43
N PHE A 96 -3.28 -16.44 -12.67
CA PHE A 96 -4.58 -17.06 -12.95
C PHE A 96 -4.63 -18.51 -12.45
N ARG A 97 -3.55 -19.27 -12.63
CA ARG A 97 -3.42 -20.64 -12.12
C ARG A 97 -3.54 -20.68 -10.60
N ASN A 98 -2.83 -19.79 -9.89
CA ASN A 98 -2.90 -19.70 -8.44
C ASN A 98 -4.31 -19.34 -7.96
N ALA A 99 -4.96 -18.35 -8.59
CA ALA A 99 -6.34 -17.98 -8.25
C ALA A 99 -7.35 -19.11 -8.54
N THR A 100 -7.09 -19.95 -9.53
CA THR A 100 -7.89 -21.15 -9.83
C THR A 100 -7.78 -22.19 -8.73
N THR A 101 -6.57 -22.46 -8.25
CA THR A 101 -6.34 -23.37 -7.11
C THR A 101 -6.99 -22.84 -5.83
N GLU A 102 -6.77 -21.58 -5.48
CA GLU A 102 -7.36 -20.98 -4.26
C GLU A 102 -8.89 -20.96 -4.29
N LYS A 103 -9.49 -20.76 -5.47
CA LYS A 103 -10.94 -20.87 -5.65
C LYS A 103 -11.41 -22.30 -5.41
N ALA A 104 -10.73 -23.30 -5.96
CA ALA A 104 -11.09 -24.71 -5.78
C ALA A 104 -11.01 -25.12 -4.30
N ASP A 105 -9.95 -24.71 -3.60
CA ASP A 105 -9.79 -24.96 -2.16
C ASP A 105 -10.93 -24.32 -1.34
N ALA A 106 -11.33 -23.09 -1.68
CA ALA A 106 -12.46 -22.42 -1.04
C ALA A 106 -13.80 -23.12 -1.35
N GLU A 107 -13.99 -23.67 -2.56
CA GLU A 107 -15.18 -24.47 -2.89
C GLU A 107 -15.24 -25.75 -2.05
N THR A 108 -14.11 -26.45 -1.90
CA THR A 108 -14.02 -27.65 -1.03
C THR A 108 -14.26 -27.31 0.45
N GLN A 109 -13.78 -26.15 0.92
CA GLN A 109 -14.02 -25.72 2.30
C GLN A 109 -15.51 -25.45 2.57
N VAL A 110 -16.20 -24.78 1.63
CA VAL A 110 -17.65 -24.55 1.75
C VAL A 110 -18.42 -25.86 1.76
N GLU A 111 -18.07 -26.83 0.93
CA GLU A 111 -18.69 -28.17 0.96
C GLU A 111 -18.49 -28.87 2.31
N THR A 112 -17.29 -28.74 2.88
CA THR A 112 -16.97 -29.33 4.19
C THR A 112 -17.75 -28.67 5.33
N ASP A 113 -17.82 -27.34 5.34
CA ASP A 113 -18.54 -26.59 6.37
C ASP A 113 -20.06 -26.75 6.23
N GLN A 114 -20.57 -26.91 5.00
CA GLN A 114 -21.99 -27.21 4.76
C GLN A 114 -22.36 -28.57 5.34
N ALA A 115 -21.55 -29.61 5.09
CA ALA A 115 -21.79 -30.93 5.65
C ALA A 115 -21.76 -30.92 7.19
N ALA A 116 -20.85 -30.13 7.79
CA ALA A 116 -20.79 -29.96 9.24
C ALA A 116 -22.03 -29.22 9.78
N TYR A 117 -22.50 -28.18 9.10
CA TYR A 117 -23.74 -27.48 9.45
C TYR A 117 -24.95 -28.40 9.39
N ASP A 118 -25.10 -29.17 8.31
CA ASP A 118 -26.22 -30.10 8.11
C ASP A 118 -26.27 -31.15 9.24
N GLU A 119 -25.12 -31.69 9.66
CA GLU A 119 -25.01 -32.62 10.80
C GLU A 119 -25.49 -31.98 12.12
N LYS A 120 -25.12 -30.72 12.37
CA LYS A 120 -25.52 -30.02 13.61
C LYS A 120 -26.97 -29.58 13.59
N GLU A 121 -27.49 -29.18 12.44
CA GLU A 121 -28.91 -28.86 12.26
C GLU A 121 -29.80 -30.10 12.48
N GLU A 122 -29.41 -31.26 11.94
CA GLU A 122 -30.14 -32.52 12.19
C GLU A 122 -30.13 -32.90 13.67
N ALA A 123 -29.00 -32.74 14.36
CA ALA A 123 -28.90 -32.96 15.80
C ALA A 123 -29.78 -32.00 16.61
N TYR A 124 -29.82 -30.72 16.25
CA TYR A 124 -30.69 -29.71 16.87
C TYR A 124 -32.18 -30.03 16.65
N GLN A 125 -32.57 -30.36 15.42
CA GLN A 125 -33.95 -30.74 15.09
C GLN A 125 -34.42 -31.97 15.86
N THR A 126 -33.54 -32.95 16.05
CA THR A 126 -33.83 -34.16 16.83
C THR A 126 -34.17 -33.82 18.28
N VAL A 127 -33.33 -33.01 18.94
CA VAL A 127 -33.55 -32.60 20.34
C VAL A 127 -34.74 -31.65 20.47
N SER A 128 -34.94 -30.74 19.52
CA SER A 128 -36.11 -29.85 19.49
C SER A 128 -37.41 -30.64 19.39
N SER A 129 -37.47 -31.63 18.50
CA SER A 129 -38.63 -32.52 18.34
C SER A 129 -38.89 -33.34 19.61
N GLU A 130 -37.84 -33.88 20.24
CA GLU A 130 -37.98 -34.60 21.51
C GLU A 130 -38.54 -33.71 22.62
N ARG A 131 -38.06 -32.46 22.73
CA ARG A 131 -38.58 -31.47 23.67
C ARG A 131 -40.04 -31.13 23.40
N ASP A 132 -40.39 -30.84 22.14
CA ASP A 132 -41.75 -30.45 21.75
C ASP A 132 -42.77 -31.58 22.00
N GLN A 133 -42.35 -32.84 21.85
CA GLN A 133 -43.19 -34.00 22.19
C GLN A 133 -43.34 -34.19 23.71
N LYS A 134 -42.27 -33.99 24.50
CA LYS A 134 -42.28 -34.22 25.95
C LYS A 134 -42.87 -33.07 26.76
N MET A 135 -42.77 -31.82 26.32
CA MET A 135 -43.28 -30.66 27.04
C MET A 135 -44.78 -30.68 27.37
N PRO A 136 -45.70 -31.00 26.44
CA PRO A 136 -47.12 -31.11 26.77
C PRO A 136 -47.39 -32.26 27.76
N VAL A 137 -46.61 -33.34 27.68
CA VAL A 137 -46.69 -34.48 28.61
C VAL A 137 -46.27 -34.08 30.02
N TYR A 138 -45.14 -33.38 30.16
CA TYR A 138 -44.68 -32.86 31.45
C TYR A 138 -45.62 -31.82 32.04
N THR A 139 -46.19 -30.94 31.22
CA THR A 139 -47.18 -29.94 31.66
C THR A 139 -48.46 -30.61 32.18
N ALA A 140 -48.95 -31.62 31.47
CA ALA A 140 -50.11 -32.40 31.90
C ALA A 140 -49.83 -33.17 33.21
N ALA A 141 -48.64 -33.77 33.34
CA ALA A 141 -48.24 -34.49 34.54
C ALA A 141 -48.10 -33.56 35.77
N LYS A 142 -47.59 -32.34 35.59
CA LYS A 142 -47.59 -31.32 36.67
C LYS A 142 -48.99 -31.00 37.16
N SER A 143 -49.94 -30.82 36.24
CA SER A 143 -51.33 -30.55 36.62
C SER A 143 -51.96 -31.72 37.38
N ASP A 144 -51.61 -32.96 37.04
CA ASP A 144 -52.06 -34.13 37.79
C ASP A 144 -51.41 -34.20 39.19
N ILE A 145 -50.13 -33.86 39.33
CA ILE A 145 -49.45 -33.78 40.64
C ILE A 145 -50.09 -32.70 41.52
N GLU A 146 -50.35 -31.50 40.99
CA GLU A 146 -51.00 -30.42 41.72
C GLU A 146 -52.42 -30.82 42.18
N ARG A 147 -53.17 -31.52 41.32
CA ARG A 147 -54.47 -32.09 41.69
C ARG A 147 -54.34 -33.13 42.79
N ALA A 148 -53.35 -34.02 42.72
CA ALA A 148 -53.09 -35.01 43.76
C ALA A 148 -52.79 -34.35 45.11
N GLU A 149 -51.92 -33.34 45.14
CA GLU A 149 -51.61 -32.56 46.35
C GLU A 149 -52.87 -31.85 46.91
N GLY A 150 -53.72 -31.32 46.02
CA GLY A 150 -55.02 -30.75 46.40
C GLY A 150 -55.95 -31.75 47.09
N GLN A 151 -56.05 -32.97 46.55
CA GLN A 151 -56.87 -34.03 47.14
C GLN A 151 -56.30 -34.54 48.47
N LEU A 152 -54.97 -34.66 48.57
CA LEU A 152 -54.29 -35.00 49.82
C LEU A 152 -54.54 -33.95 50.92
N ALA A 153 -54.51 -32.66 50.56
CA ALA A 153 -54.84 -31.58 51.48
C ALA A 153 -56.29 -31.64 51.95
N GLU A 154 -57.22 -32.00 51.06
CA GLU A 154 -58.64 -32.15 51.39
C GLU A 154 -58.90 -33.34 52.32
N ALA A 155 -58.20 -34.47 52.11
CA ALA A 155 -58.20 -35.61 53.01
C ALA A 155 -57.69 -35.23 54.42
N ASN A 156 -56.58 -34.50 54.49
CA ASN A 156 -55.98 -34.07 55.77
C ASN A 156 -56.90 -33.12 56.57
N LYS A 157 -57.77 -32.34 55.92
CA LYS A 157 -58.76 -31.49 56.63
C LYS A 157 -59.80 -32.29 57.43
N ARG A 158 -60.00 -33.57 57.12
CA ARG A 158 -60.98 -34.43 57.83
C ARG A 158 -60.40 -35.05 59.11
N ASP A 159 -59.07 -35.04 59.28
CA ASP A 159 -58.41 -35.62 60.45
C ASP A 159 -58.85 -35.03 61.80
N PRO A 160 -58.95 -33.69 61.96
CA PRO A 160 -59.44 -33.11 63.20
C PRO A 160 -60.91 -33.50 63.48
N GLY A 161 -61.73 -33.61 62.43
CA GLY A 161 -63.13 -33.99 62.51
C GLY A 161 -63.31 -35.44 62.96
N LEU A 162 -62.55 -36.37 62.36
CA LEU A 162 -62.51 -37.78 62.76
C LEU A 162 -62.03 -37.95 64.20
N ALA A 163 -60.95 -37.25 64.58
CA ALA A 163 -60.45 -37.29 65.95
C ALA A 163 -61.46 -36.72 66.97
N ASN A 164 -62.23 -35.69 66.59
CA ASN A 164 -63.26 -35.12 67.43
C ASN A 164 -64.47 -36.05 67.57
N PHE A 165 -64.96 -36.61 66.47
CA PHE A 165 -66.05 -37.60 66.50
C PHE A 165 -65.65 -38.84 67.29
N GLY A 166 -64.43 -39.35 67.13
CA GLY A 166 -63.90 -40.45 67.94
C GLY A 166 -63.96 -40.16 69.45
N LYS A 167 -63.48 -38.99 69.89
CA LYS A 167 -63.57 -38.57 71.29
C LYS A 167 -65.00 -38.44 71.80
N GLN A 168 -65.92 -37.95 70.96
CA GLN A 168 -67.34 -37.81 71.32
C GLN A 168 -68.03 -39.17 71.45
N ILE A 169 -67.70 -40.11 70.55
CA ILE A 169 -68.17 -41.50 70.62
C ILE A 169 -67.67 -42.16 71.92
N ASP A 170 -66.37 -42.07 72.20
CA ASP A 170 -65.78 -42.67 73.42
C ASP A 170 -66.40 -42.09 74.70
N ALA A 171 -66.63 -40.77 74.75
CA ALA A 171 -67.25 -40.10 75.88
C ALA A 171 -68.72 -40.52 76.07
N LEU A 172 -69.50 -40.59 74.98
CA LEU A 172 -70.91 -40.94 75.03
C LEU A 172 -71.12 -42.43 75.34
N GLU A 173 -70.24 -43.32 74.87
CA GLU A 173 -70.24 -44.74 75.27
C GLU A 173 -69.99 -44.89 76.78
N SER A 174 -69.04 -44.14 77.33
CA SER A 174 -68.76 -44.14 78.76
C SER A 174 -69.98 -43.66 79.57
N GLU A 175 -70.61 -42.55 79.17
CA GLU A 175 -71.82 -42.02 79.83
C GLU A 175 -73.01 -42.99 79.74
N LEU A 176 -73.19 -43.67 78.61
CA LEU A 176 -74.26 -44.64 78.41
C LEU A 176 -74.11 -45.84 79.37
N THR A 177 -72.88 -46.30 79.56
CA THR A 177 -72.56 -47.43 80.44
C THR A 177 -72.85 -47.08 81.91
N GLU A 178 -72.58 -45.84 82.31
CA GLU A 178 -72.88 -45.31 83.64
C GLU A 178 -74.39 -45.22 83.88
N LYS A 179 -75.16 -44.68 82.92
CA LYS A 179 -76.63 -44.58 82.99
C LYS A 179 -77.34 -45.94 82.99
N GLN A 180 -76.85 -46.93 82.25
CA GLN A 180 -77.41 -48.30 82.27
C GLN A 180 -77.18 -48.99 83.63
N THR A 181 -76.09 -48.65 84.31
CA THR A 181 -75.82 -49.13 85.68
C THR A 181 -76.79 -48.48 86.68
N GLU A 182 -77.04 -47.18 86.54
CA GLU A 182 -78.01 -46.41 87.34
C GLU A 182 -79.46 -46.90 87.15
N GLN A 183 -79.85 -47.23 85.92
CA GLN A 183 -81.16 -47.83 85.59
C GLN A 183 -81.41 -49.14 86.36
N THR A 184 -80.39 -49.99 86.47
CA THR A 184 -80.49 -51.28 87.16
C THR A 184 -80.71 -51.08 88.67
N GLN A 185 -80.08 -50.06 89.26
CA GLN A 185 -80.23 -49.73 90.69
C GLN A 185 -81.60 -49.10 91.01
N LEU A 186 -82.13 -48.25 90.13
CA LEU A 186 -83.46 -47.65 90.28
C LEU A 186 -84.60 -48.69 90.19
N GLN A 187 -84.45 -49.72 89.35
CA GLN A 187 -85.46 -50.79 89.23
C GLN A 187 -85.61 -51.60 90.54
N GLU A 188 -84.51 -51.83 91.26
CA GLU A 188 -84.50 -52.53 92.55
C GLU A 188 -85.14 -51.68 93.68
N GLN A 189 -85.11 -50.35 93.57
CA GLN A 189 -85.77 -49.45 94.52
C GLN A 189 -87.30 -49.41 94.35
N ILE A 190 -87.80 -49.50 93.11
CA ILE A 190 -89.24 -49.52 92.78
C ILE A 190 -89.93 -50.73 93.43
N ASP A 191 -89.36 -51.93 93.30
CA ASP A 191 -89.94 -53.17 93.83
C ASP A 191 -90.12 -53.13 95.36
N ASN A 192 -89.19 -52.48 96.06
CA ASN A 192 -89.23 -52.32 97.50
C ASN A 192 -90.29 -51.30 97.98
N ALA A 193 -90.67 -50.32 97.15
CA ALA A 193 -91.63 -49.27 97.49
C ALA A 193 -93.10 -49.66 97.26
N GLN A 194 -93.38 -50.57 96.33
CA GLN A 194 -94.74 -51.05 96.06
C GLN A 194 -95.38 -51.77 97.26
N HIS A 195 -94.60 -52.43 98.12
CA HIS A 195 -95.11 -53.22 99.25
C HIS A 195 -95.57 -52.37 100.45
N PHE A 196 -95.07 -51.13 100.60
CA PHE A 196 -95.37 -50.27 101.75
C PHE A 196 -96.70 -49.48 101.59
N LEU A 197 -97.25 -49.43 100.38
CA LEU A 197 -98.30 -48.48 100.00
C LEU A 197 -99.73 -49.04 100.00
N GLU A 198 -99.94 -50.30 100.38
CA GLU A 198 -101.28 -50.91 100.50
C GLU A 198 -102.02 -50.49 101.79
N ASP A 199 -101.33 -49.93 102.81
CA ASP A 199 -101.86 -49.83 104.17
C ASP A 199 -102.47 -48.47 104.59
N ASN A 200 -102.39 -47.39 103.80
CA ASN A 200 -102.79 -46.06 104.29
C ASN A 200 -103.31 -45.09 103.19
N PRO A 201 -104.54 -44.53 103.28
CA PRO A 201 -105.08 -43.59 102.28
C PRO A 201 -105.37 -42.14 102.74
N LEU A 202 -104.94 -41.16 101.90
CA LEU A 202 -105.53 -39.85 101.43
C LEU A 202 -106.14 -38.82 102.44
N PRO A 203 -106.46 -37.52 102.13
CA PRO A 203 -106.27 -36.63 100.94
C PRO A 203 -105.84 -35.14 101.23
N SER A 204 -105.89 -34.35 100.15
CA SER A 204 -105.37 -33.02 99.72
C SER A 204 -105.87 -31.68 100.33
N ASP A 205 -105.02 -30.64 100.17
CA ASP A 205 -105.25 -29.41 99.35
C ASP A 205 -104.94 -28.08 100.08
N ARG A 206 -104.04 -27.24 99.52
CA ARG A 206 -104.35 -25.87 99.02
C ARG A 206 -103.11 -25.03 98.65
N GLN A 207 -103.08 -24.73 97.36
CA GLN A 207 -102.11 -24.08 96.48
C GLN A 207 -101.86 -22.54 96.55
N PRO A 208 -102.57 -21.65 97.26
CA PRO A 208 -102.67 -20.27 96.75
C PRO A 208 -101.60 -19.24 97.22
N ARG A 209 -100.42 -19.64 97.75
CA ARG A 209 -99.34 -18.68 98.11
C ARG A 209 -98.05 -18.79 97.28
N LEU A 210 -97.95 -19.76 96.36
CA LEU A 210 -96.78 -19.96 95.46
C LEU A 210 -96.64 -18.89 94.35
N ASN A 211 -97.72 -18.16 94.04
CA ASN A 211 -97.79 -17.36 92.81
C ASN A 211 -96.99 -16.04 92.82
N ARG A 212 -96.47 -15.56 93.96
CA ARG A 212 -95.77 -14.26 94.01
C ARG A 212 -94.26 -14.36 93.81
N VAL A 213 -93.65 -15.49 94.18
CA VAL A 213 -92.20 -15.73 93.98
C VAL A 213 -91.88 -16.02 92.51
N ASN A 214 -92.81 -16.65 91.79
CA ASN A 214 -92.63 -17.00 90.36
C ASN A 214 -92.56 -15.78 89.42
N VAL A 215 -93.13 -14.63 89.80
CA VAL A 215 -93.13 -13.41 88.97
C VAL A 215 -91.76 -12.74 88.96
N LEU A 216 -91.09 -12.66 90.12
CA LEU A 216 -89.76 -12.03 90.24
C LEU A 216 -88.64 -12.88 89.64
N LEU A 217 -88.78 -14.22 89.67
CA LEU A 217 -87.87 -15.15 88.98
C LEU A 217 -87.95 -15.05 87.45
N ALA A 218 -89.11 -14.70 86.89
CA ALA A 218 -89.30 -14.55 85.45
C ALA A 218 -88.61 -13.28 84.90
N GLU A 219 -88.67 -12.16 85.64
CA GLU A 219 -88.00 -10.90 85.27
C GLU A 219 -86.46 -11.03 85.31
N LEU A 220 -85.91 -11.72 86.31
CA LEU A 220 -84.47 -12.03 86.39
C LEU A 220 -84.00 -12.87 85.20
N THR A 221 -84.77 -13.89 84.81
CA THR A 221 -84.43 -14.78 83.68
C THR A 221 -84.44 -14.03 82.35
N SER A 222 -85.34 -13.05 82.17
CA SER A 222 -85.42 -12.21 80.98
C SER A 222 -84.16 -11.35 80.80
N HIS A 223 -83.72 -10.66 81.86
CA HIS A 223 -82.51 -9.82 81.81
C HIS A 223 -81.23 -10.65 81.68
N GLN A 224 -81.17 -11.87 82.26
CA GLN A 224 -80.06 -12.80 82.03
C GLN A 224 -79.96 -13.26 80.56
N LYS A 225 -81.10 -13.49 79.89
CA LYS A 225 -81.13 -13.82 78.46
C LYS A 225 -80.70 -12.64 77.59
N GLN A 226 -81.08 -11.42 77.98
CA GLN A 226 -80.65 -10.19 77.31
C GLN A 226 -79.12 -9.98 77.48
N LEU A 227 -78.56 -10.26 78.66
CA LEU A 227 -77.12 -10.24 78.92
C LEU A 227 -76.36 -11.23 78.02
N GLN A 228 -76.87 -12.46 77.89
CA GLN A 228 -76.27 -13.47 77.02
C GLN A 228 -76.33 -13.06 75.53
N THR A 229 -77.40 -12.37 75.12
CA THR A 229 -77.57 -11.83 73.77
C THR A 229 -76.55 -10.72 73.49
N GLU A 230 -76.40 -9.75 74.40
CA GLU A 230 -75.43 -8.65 74.23
C GLU A 230 -73.97 -9.11 74.36
N GLN A 231 -73.67 -10.12 75.19
CA GLN A 231 -72.36 -10.78 75.21
C GLN A 231 -72.04 -11.45 73.87
N THR A 232 -73.04 -12.05 73.23
CA THR A 232 -72.91 -12.63 71.88
C THR A 232 -72.71 -11.54 70.82
N ASN A 233 -73.44 -10.42 70.92
CA ASN A 233 -73.25 -9.25 70.04
C ASN A 233 -71.84 -8.67 70.17
N LYS A 234 -71.32 -8.47 71.39
CA LYS A 234 -69.94 -8.04 71.65
C LYS A 234 -68.91 -8.99 71.01
N ALA A 235 -69.10 -10.30 71.16
CA ALA A 235 -68.22 -11.29 70.55
C ALA A 235 -68.25 -11.23 69.00
N ASN A 236 -69.44 -11.03 68.42
CA ASN A 236 -69.64 -10.92 66.97
C ASN A 236 -69.03 -9.62 66.41
N THR A 237 -69.27 -8.47 67.05
CA THR A 237 -68.69 -7.18 66.65
C THR A 237 -67.17 -7.20 66.79
N LYS A 238 -66.61 -7.81 67.86
CA LYS A 238 -65.17 -7.99 68.03
C LYS A 238 -64.56 -8.90 66.94
N LYS A 239 -65.25 -9.98 66.56
CA LYS A 239 -64.86 -10.81 65.40
C LYS A 239 -64.87 -10.01 64.10
N LYS A 240 -65.89 -9.18 63.87
CA LYS A 240 -66.03 -8.34 62.67
C LYS A 240 -64.96 -7.24 62.56
N VAL A 241 -64.62 -6.58 63.67
CA VAL A 241 -63.48 -5.65 63.74
C VAL A 241 -62.16 -6.38 63.45
N SER A 242 -61.99 -7.61 63.96
CA SER A 242 -60.77 -8.40 63.70
C SER A 242 -60.65 -8.87 62.25
N SER A 243 -61.77 -9.19 61.58
CA SER A 243 -61.78 -9.56 60.16
C SER A 243 -61.49 -8.36 59.28
N LEU A 244 -62.11 -7.20 59.56
CA LEU A 244 -61.83 -5.95 58.83
C LEU A 244 -60.37 -5.50 59.01
N LYS A 245 -59.78 -5.65 60.21
CA LYS A 245 -58.35 -5.37 60.42
C LYS A 245 -57.43 -6.31 59.61
N LYS A 246 -57.79 -7.60 59.50
CA LYS A 246 -57.07 -8.53 58.61
C LYS A 246 -57.21 -8.14 57.14
N GLU A 247 -58.38 -7.66 56.74
CA GLU A 247 -58.67 -7.21 55.38
C GLU A 247 -57.91 -5.94 55.01
N VAL A 248 -57.82 -4.96 55.93
CA VAL A 248 -56.93 -3.79 55.80
C VAL A 248 -55.47 -4.22 55.67
N GLY A 249 -55.01 -5.21 56.45
CA GLY A 249 -53.67 -5.77 56.32
C GLY A 249 -53.41 -6.33 54.91
N LYS A 250 -54.35 -7.09 54.35
CA LYS A 250 -54.27 -7.61 52.97
C LYS A 250 -54.26 -6.49 51.95
N LEU A 251 -55.20 -5.54 52.04
CA LEU A 251 -55.31 -4.41 51.11
C LEU A 251 -54.08 -3.50 51.14
N SER A 252 -53.46 -3.30 52.32
CA SER A 252 -52.21 -2.53 52.43
C SER A 252 -51.04 -3.20 51.71
N LYS A 253 -50.94 -4.54 51.79
CA LYS A 253 -49.93 -5.31 51.07
C LYS A 253 -50.19 -5.25 49.56
N THR A 254 -51.45 -5.38 49.14
CA THR A 254 -51.83 -5.18 47.73
C THR A 254 -51.55 -3.76 47.25
N GLN A 255 -51.70 -2.73 48.09
CA GLN A 255 -51.35 -1.36 47.74
C GLN A 255 -49.84 -1.19 47.53
N GLU A 256 -49.00 -1.79 48.39
CA GLU A 256 -47.54 -1.81 48.21
C GLU A 256 -47.13 -2.53 46.92
N GLU A 257 -47.76 -3.67 46.61
CA GLU A 257 -47.55 -4.39 45.35
C GLU A 257 -47.90 -3.52 44.13
N ARG A 258 -49.06 -2.84 44.14
CA ARG A 258 -49.46 -1.95 43.02
C ARG A 258 -48.59 -0.70 42.91
N LEU A 259 -48.08 -0.16 44.04
CA LEU A 259 -47.11 0.93 44.03
C LEU A 259 -45.78 0.50 43.41
N SER A 260 -45.35 -0.73 43.70
CA SER A 260 -44.15 -1.34 43.09
C SER A 260 -44.34 -1.56 41.59
N GLU A 261 -45.47 -2.10 41.14
CA GLU A 261 -45.81 -2.26 39.73
C GLU A 261 -45.83 -0.91 38.98
N LYS A 262 -46.41 0.13 39.59
CA LYS A 262 -46.40 1.49 39.03
C LYS A 262 -44.98 2.04 38.91
N ALA A 263 -44.13 1.82 39.92
CA ALA A 263 -42.73 2.26 39.89
C ALA A 263 -41.92 1.50 38.83
N ALA A 264 -42.16 0.20 38.68
CA ALA A 264 -41.54 -0.61 37.63
C ALA A 264 -41.96 -0.14 36.24
N ALA A 265 -43.26 0.07 35.99
CA ALA A 265 -43.75 0.58 34.71
C ALA A 265 -43.21 1.98 34.39
N ALA A 266 -43.07 2.86 35.39
CA ALA A 266 -42.46 4.19 35.23
C ALA A 266 -40.95 4.10 34.92
N ALA A 267 -40.23 3.17 35.54
CA ALA A 267 -38.82 2.93 35.25
C ALA A 267 -38.63 2.39 33.82
N THR A 268 -39.45 1.42 33.39
CA THR A 268 -39.44 0.90 32.02
C THR A 268 -39.78 1.97 30.99
N LEU A 269 -40.75 2.85 31.29
CA LEU A 269 -41.08 3.98 30.42
C LEU A 269 -39.89 4.95 30.29
N THR A 270 -39.22 5.25 31.40
CA THR A 270 -38.05 6.15 31.42
C THR A 270 -36.87 5.54 30.65
N ASP A 271 -36.62 4.24 30.81
CA ASP A 271 -35.58 3.52 30.08
C ASP A 271 -35.87 3.47 28.57
N ALA A 272 -37.11 3.14 28.19
CA ALA A 272 -37.52 3.11 26.79
C ALA A 272 -37.49 4.51 26.12
N ASP A 273 -37.91 5.56 26.84
CA ASP A 273 -37.75 6.95 26.38
C ASP A 273 -36.26 7.32 26.24
N THR A 274 -35.39 6.86 27.14
CA THR A 274 -33.94 7.14 27.09
C THR A 274 -33.29 6.45 25.88
N GLN A 275 -33.57 5.17 25.66
CA GLN A 275 -33.07 4.42 24.49
C GLN A 275 -33.54 5.04 23.17
N LEU A 276 -34.78 5.54 23.12
CA LEU A 276 -35.31 6.22 21.95
C LEU A 276 -34.66 7.60 21.71
N ASN A 277 -34.37 8.34 22.78
CA ASN A 277 -33.69 9.63 22.73
C ASN A 277 -32.21 9.50 22.35
N GLU A 278 -31.55 8.40 22.72
CA GLU A 278 -30.17 8.10 22.31
C GLU A 278 -30.05 7.77 20.81
N LEU A 279 -31.06 7.11 20.23
CA LEU A 279 -31.07 6.74 18.81
C LEU A 279 -31.19 7.95 17.87
N LEU A 280 -31.86 9.02 18.29
CA LEU A 280 -32.25 10.13 17.43
C LEU A 280 -31.97 11.47 18.11
N ALA A 281 -30.72 11.90 18.05
CA ALA A 281 -30.21 13.11 18.69
C ALA A 281 -31.16 14.33 18.54
N THR A 282 -31.56 14.87 19.69
CA THR A 282 -32.35 16.10 19.89
C THR A 282 -33.64 16.18 19.06
N GLY A 283 -34.73 15.62 19.58
CA GLY A 283 -36.09 15.87 19.09
C GLY A 283 -37.11 15.78 20.21
N THR A 284 -38.13 16.64 20.16
CA THR A 284 -39.28 16.61 21.07
C THR A 284 -40.26 15.48 20.70
N SER A 285 -41.09 15.03 21.65
CA SER A 285 -42.09 13.96 21.41
C SER A 285 -43.04 14.22 20.24
N GLU A 286 -43.26 15.48 19.88
CA GLU A 286 -44.18 15.91 18.81
C GLU A 286 -43.52 15.83 17.42
N GLU A 287 -42.25 16.22 17.32
CA GLU A 287 -41.40 16.00 16.14
C GLU A 287 -41.20 14.50 15.85
N TRP A 288 -41.24 13.67 16.89
CA TRP A 288 -41.12 12.23 16.80
C TRP A 288 -42.34 11.58 16.13
N THR A 289 -43.55 12.03 16.44
CA THR A 289 -44.77 11.58 15.72
C THR A 289 -44.74 11.92 14.24
N THR A 290 -44.15 13.06 13.86
CA THR A 290 -43.98 13.45 12.46
C THR A 290 -42.94 12.58 11.75
N ARG A 291 -41.78 12.31 12.40
CA ARG A 291 -40.76 11.39 11.88
C ARG A 291 -41.27 9.95 11.78
N LYS A 292 -42.09 9.48 12.72
CA LYS A 292 -42.78 8.18 12.67
C LYS A 292 -43.66 8.06 11.41
N GLN A 293 -44.41 9.12 11.09
CA GLN A 293 -45.28 9.14 9.91
C GLN A 293 -44.49 9.21 8.59
N GLN A 294 -43.25 9.67 8.61
CA GLN A 294 -42.33 9.64 7.47
C GLN A 294 -41.61 8.29 7.36
N ALA A 295 -41.15 7.72 8.47
CA ALA A 295 -40.58 6.37 8.58
C ALA A 295 -41.55 5.29 8.09
N SER A 296 -42.82 5.35 8.51
CA SER A 296 -43.86 4.40 8.08
C SER A 296 -44.15 4.47 6.57
N LYS A 297 -43.81 5.58 5.90
CA LYS A 297 -43.93 5.70 4.44
C LYS A 297 -42.73 5.10 3.71
N GLY A 298 -41.54 5.12 4.33
CA GLY A 298 -40.31 4.56 3.76
C GLY A 298 -40.18 3.05 3.94
N GLN A 299 -40.61 2.50 5.08
CA GLN A 299 -40.49 1.08 5.42
C GLN A 299 -40.99 0.10 4.33
N PRO A 300 -42.19 0.24 3.75
CA PRO A 300 -42.65 -0.68 2.69
C PRO A 300 -41.84 -0.55 1.39
N ILE A 301 -41.20 0.61 1.14
CA ILE A 301 -40.34 0.81 -0.02
C ILE A 301 -39.00 0.10 0.20
N ALA A 302 -38.42 0.19 1.40
CA ALA A 302 -37.17 -0.49 1.76
C ALA A 302 -37.33 -2.02 1.73
N GLN A 303 -38.38 -2.57 2.35
CA GLN A 303 -38.65 -4.01 2.32
C GLN A 303 -38.88 -4.53 0.90
N LYS A 304 -39.62 -3.77 0.09
CA LYS A 304 -39.84 -4.15 -1.31
C LYS A 304 -38.55 -4.04 -2.13
N TYR A 305 -37.70 -3.06 -1.85
CA TYR A 305 -36.39 -2.91 -2.49
C TYR A 305 -35.46 -4.09 -2.21
N GLU A 306 -35.36 -4.53 -0.95
CA GLU A 306 -34.59 -5.72 -0.56
C GLU A 306 -35.11 -6.97 -1.29
N ALA A 307 -36.43 -7.22 -1.23
CA ALA A 307 -37.03 -8.36 -1.92
C ALA A 307 -36.76 -8.33 -3.44
N THR A 308 -36.92 -7.18 -4.10
CA THR A 308 -36.64 -7.05 -5.54
C THR A 308 -35.14 -7.18 -5.87
N GLN A 309 -34.23 -6.82 -4.95
CA GLN A 309 -32.80 -7.07 -5.11
C GLN A 309 -32.47 -8.57 -5.03
N ASP A 310 -33.09 -9.29 -4.10
CA ASP A 310 -32.93 -10.74 -3.94
C ASP A 310 -33.47 -11.47 -5.17
N ASP A 311 -34.68 -11.13 -5.62
CA ASP A 311 -35.28 -11.66 -6.85
C ASP A 311 -34.37 -11.41 -8.07
N LEU A 312 -33.76 -10.22 -8.16
CA LEU A 312 -32.83 -9.87 -9.23
C LEU A 312 -31.52 -10.67 -9.15
N ALA A 313 -31.04 -10.99 -7.95
CA ALA A 313 -29.87 -11.82 -7.74
C ALA A 313 -30.14 -13.27 -8.15
N ASP A 314 -31.31 -13.80 -7.79
CA ASP A 314 -31.74 -15.15 -8.14
C ASP A 314 -31.97 -15.31 -9.65
N ALA A 315 -32.64 -14.35 -10.30
CA ALA A 315 -32.80 -14.36 -11.75
C ALA A 315 -31.44 -14.33 -12.48
N LYS A 316 -30.48 -13.52 -12.02
CA LYS A 316 -29.10 -13.53 -12.57
C LYS A 316 -28.39 -14.87 -12.36
N LYS A 317 -28.60 -15.52 -11.21
CA LYS A 317 -28.04 -16.84 -10.90
C LYS A 317 -28.63 -17.90 -11.85
N GLN A 318 -29.94 -17.86 -12.08
CA GLN A 318 -30.62 -18.73 -13.03
C GLN A 318 -30.13 -18.52 -14.46
N LEU A 319 -29.97 -17.27 -14.90
CA LEU A 319 -29.38 -16.94 -16.20
C LEU A 319 -27.97 -17.54 -16.37
N ASN A 320 -27.13 -17.46 -15.33
CA ASN A 320 -25.79 -18.08 -15.35
C ASN A 320 -25.84 -19.60 -15.47
N ILE A 321 -26.80 -20.26 -14.80
CA ILE A 321 -27.00 -21.71 -14.93
C ILE A 321 -27.41 -22.06 -16.35
N LEU A 322 -28.38 -21.35 -16.92
CA LEU A 322 -28.85 -21.59 -18.28
C LEU A 322 -27.74 -21.37 -19.31
N ASN A 323 -26.92 -20.33 -19.16
CA ASN A 323 -25.75 -20.10 -20.03
C ASN A 323 -24.72 -21.23 -19.95
N LYS A 324 -24.49 -21.80 -18.74
CA LYS A 324 -23.63 -22.98 -18.59
C LYS A 324 -24.24 -24.20 -19.28
N THR A 325 -25.55 -24.41 -19.15
CA THR A 325 -26.26 -25.51 -19.82
C THR A 325 -26.15 -25.40 -21.34
N THR A 326 -26.28 -24.19 -21.89
CA THR A 326 -26.06 -23.95 -23.33
C THR A 326 -24.65 -24.32 -23.74
N ALA A 327 -23.63 -23.90 -22.99
CA ALA A 327 -22.23 -24.25 -23.28
C ALA A 327 -21.97 -25.77 -23.21
N THR A 328 -22.62 -26.50 -22.29
CA THR A 328 -22.51 -27.97 -22.24
C THR A 328 -23.21 -28.63 -23.43
N LEU A 329 -24.37 -28.13 -23.85
CA LEU A 329 -25.08 -28.65 -25.02
C LEU A 329 -24.32 -28.37 -26.32
N ASP A 330 -23.62 -27.24 -26.40
CA ASP A 330 -22.73 -26.91 -27.52
C ASP A 330 -21.55 -27.89 -27.61
N ALA A 331 -20.90 -28.21 -26.48
CA ALA A 331 -19.84 -29.21 -26.44
C ALA A 331 -20.35 -30.62 -26.76
N GLU A 332 -21.55 -30.99 -26.28
CA GLU A 332 -22.21 -32.26 -26.66
C GLU A 332 -22.47 -32.33 -28.16
N LEU A 333 -22.93 -31.25 -28.79
CA LEU A 333 -23.16 -31.20 -30.24
C LEU A 333 -21.86 -31.32 -31.03
N GLU A 334 -20.79 -30.63 -30.62
CA GLU A 334 -19.47 -30.72 -31.27
C GLU A 334 -18.91 -32.14 -31.20
N GLN A 335 -19.06 -32.82 -30.05
CA GLN A 335 -18.69 -34.22 -29.92
C GLN A 335 -19.54 -35.13 -30.81
N ILE A 336 -20.87 -34.92 -30.84
CA ILE A 336 -21.77 -35.70 -31.71
C ILE A 336 -21.43 -35.49 -33.19
N GLU A 337 -21.08 -34.27 -33.62
CA GLU A 337 -20.63 -33.99 -34.99
C GLU A 337 -19.32 -34.72 -35.33
N THR A 338 -18.38 -34.76 -34.38
CA THR A 338 -17.13 -35.51 -34.51
C THR A 338 -17.39 -37.02 -34.62
N ASP A 339 -18.25 -37.56 -33.75
CA ASP A 339 -18.65 -38.96 -33.75
C ASP A 339 -19.39 -39.32 -35.04
N LEU A 340 -20.30 -38.47 -35.51
CA LEU A 340 -21.00 -38.63 -36.79
C LEU A 340 -20.04 -38.70 -37.97
N THR A 341 -19.02 -37.83 -37.99
CA THR A 341 -18.02 -37.80 -39.05
C THR A 341 -17.22 -39.11 -39.07
N SER A 342 -16.70 -39.52 -37.90
CA SER A 342 -15.96 -40.78 -37.76
C SER A 342 -16.80 -42.02 -38.12
N GLN A 343 -18.05 -42.07 -37.66
CA GLN A 343 -18.94 -43.19 -37.92
C GLN A 343 -19.37 -43.24 -39.39
N THR A 344 -19.47 -42.08 -40.05
CA THR A 344 -19.73 -42.02 -41.50
C THR A 344 -18.57 -42.66 -42.28
N GLU A 345 -17.32 -42.43 -41.87
CA GLU A 345 -16.15 -43.09 -42.46
C GLU A 345 -16.16 -44.61 -42.22
N VAL A 346 -16.53 -45.05 -41.00
CA VAL A 346 -16.69 -46.48 -40.68
C VAL A 346 -17.77 -47.12 -41.55
N CYS A 347 -18.93 -46.48 -41.73
CA CYS A 347 -19.97 -46.96 -42.63
C CYS A 347 -19.48 -47.06 -44.08
N GLN A 348 -18.72 -46.08 -44.56
CA GLN A 348 -18.13 -46.11 -45.91
C GLN A 348 -17.12 -47.25 -46.06
N GLY A 349 -16.21 -47.42 -45.11
CA GLY A 349 -15.23 -48.50 -45.10
C GLY A 349 -15.89 -49.89 -45.03
N ALA A 350 -16.89 -50.06 -44.16
CA ALA A 350 -17.65 -51.31 -44.07
C ALA A 350 -18.39 -51.63 -45.38
N ALA A 351 -18.97 -50.62 -46.04
CA ALA A 351 -19.60 -50.78 -47.36
C ALA A 351 -18.59 -51.18 -48.44
N GLU A 352 -17.36 -50.63 -48.41
CA GLU A 352 -16.27 -51.03 -49.31
C GLU A 352 -15.81 -52.46 -49.07
N VAL A 353 -15.69 -52.90 -47.80
CA VAL A 353 -15.35 -54.30 -47.46
C VAL A 353 -16.45 -55.25 -47.94
N VAL A 354 -17.73 -54.91 -47.74
CA VAL A 354 -18.85 -55.70 -48.29
C VAL A 354 -18.70 -55.84 -49.81
N LYS A 355 -18.44 -54.74 -50.52
CA LYS A 355 -18.23 -54.76 -51.98
C LYS A 355 -17.04 -55.64 -52.37
N HIS A 356 -15.92 -55.56 -51.65
CA HIS A 356 -14.74 -56.38 -51.91
C HIS A 356 -15.02 -57.87 -51.68
N CYS A 357 -15.70 -58.23 -50.59
CA CYS A 357 -16.11 -59.61 -50.33
C CYS A 357 -17.10 -60.14 -51.38
N GLU A 358 -17.98 -59.29 -51.93
CA GLU A 358 -18.84 -59.65 -53.07
C GLU A 358 -18.02 -59.93 -54.34
N GLU A 359 -17.03 -59.10 -54.64
CA GLU A 359 -16.10 -59.29 -55.76
C GLU A 359 -15.23 -60.55 -55.58
N GLU A 360 -14.70 -60.82 -54.39
CA GLU A 360 -13.94 -62.02 -54.07
C GLU A 360 -14.79 -63.29 -54.18
N LYS A 361 -16.05 -63.24 -53.73
CA LYS A 361 -17.01 -64.34 -53.91
C LYS A 361 -17.25 -64.62 -55.39
N GLU A 362 -17.41 -63.59 -56.23
CA GLU A 362 -17.54 -63.78 -57.67
C GLU A 362 -16.24 -64.33 -58.29
N PHE A 363 -15.07 -63.87 -57.85
CA PHE A 363 -13.78 -64.39 -58.31
C PHE A 363 -13.55 -65.86 -57.90
N ALA A 364 -13.98 -66.26 -56.71
CA ALA A 364 -13.87 -67.63 -56.20
C ALA A 364 -14.59 -68.66 -57.10
N LYS A 365 -15.66 -68.25 -57.80
CA LYS A 365 -16.36 -69.11 -58.77
C LYS A 365 -15.50 -69.49 -59.97
N TRP A 366 -14.48 -68.69 -60.29
CA TRP A 366 -13.58 -68.92 -61.43
C TRP A 366 -12.36 -69.77 -61.09
N ALA A 367 -12.14 -70.12 -59.81
CA ALA A 367 -10.97 -70.89 -59.36
C ALA A 367 -10.85 -72.26 -60.04
N ASP A 368 -11.94 -73.03 -60.11
CA ASP A 368 -11.94 -74.36 -60.74
C ASP A 368 -11.73 -74.30 -62.27
N PRO A 369 -12.45 -73.44 -63.04
CA PRO A 369 -12.14 -73.23 -64.45
C PRO A 369 -10.68 -72.82 -64.72
N ILE A 370 -10.11 -71.95 -63.89
CA ILE A 370 -8.71 -71.49 -64.02
C ILE A 370 -7.72 -72.64 -63.72
N ASN A 371 -7.96 -73.43 -62.68
CA ASN A 371 -7.15 -74.60 -62.34
C ASN A 371 -7.18 -75.66 -63.46
N GLN A 372 -8.35 -75.91 -64.07
CA GLN A 372 -8.48 -76.81 -65.22
C GLN A 372 -7.70 -76.31 -66.44
N LEU A 373 -7.66 -74.99 -66.67
CA LEU A 373 -6.86 -74.39 -67.74
C LEU A 373 -5.35 -74.51 -67.46
N ARG A 374 -4.92 -74.33 -66.19
CA ARG A 374 -3.51 -74.51 -65.78
C ARG A 374 -3.02 -75.95 -65.99
N GLN A 375 -3.83 -76.95 -65.66
CA GLN A 375 -3.49 -78.37 -65.88
C GLN A 375 -3.27 -78.75 -67.35
N ARG A 376 -3.75 -77.93 -68.29
CA ARG A 376 -3.59 -78.16 -69.74
C ARG A 376 -2.38 -77.44 -70.34
N LEU A 377 -1.61 -76.67 -69.55
CA LEU A 377 -0.41 -75.98 -70.02
C LEU A 377 0.75 -76.98 -70.17
N GLN A 378 1.44 -76.93 -71.30
CA GLN A 378 2.67 -77.70 -71.54
C GLN A 378 3.87 -76.76 -71.68
N PRO A 379 5.05 -77.10 -71.11
CA PRO A 379 6.24 -76.25 -71.21
C PRO A 379 6.65 -76.04 -72.68
N GLY A 380 6.73 -74.77 -73.11
CA GLY A 380 7.18 -74.39 -74.46
C GLY A 380 6.09 -74.30 -75.53
N GLU A 381 4.84 -74.66 -75.24
CA GLU A 381 3.71 -74.43 -76.16
C GLU A 381 2.94 -73.13 -75.84
N PRO A 382 2.47 -72.38 -76.85
CA PRO A 382 1.74 -71.15 -76.63
C PRO A 382 0.37 -71.43 -75.98
N CYS A 383 0.10 -70.80 -74.85
CA CYS A 383 -1.17 -70.95 -74.13
C CYS A 383 -2.38 -70.49 -74.98
N ALA A 384 -3.46 -71.26 -74.95
CA ALA A 384 -4.69 -70.99 -75.71
C ALA A 384 -5.48 -69.73 -75.27
N VAL A 385 -5.11 -69.12 -74.14
CA VAL A 385 -5.76 -67.91 -73.61
C VAL A 385 -4.94 -66.65 -73.88
N CYS A 386 -3.62 -66.68 -73.68
CA CYS A 386 -2.76 -65.48 -73.78
C CYS A 386 -1.59 -65.59 -74.76
N GLY A 387 -1.31 -66.78 -75.32
CA GLY A 387 -0.25 -67.00 -76.32
C GLY A 387 1.19 -67.02 -75.80
N ALA A 388 1.43 -66.80 -74.51
CA ALA A 388 2.76 -66.89 -73.91
C ALA A 388 3.24 -68.34 -73.83
N THR A 389 4.56 -68.55 -73.97
CA THR A 389 5.21 -69.89 -73.91
C THR A 389 5.82 -70.20 -72.54
N ASP A 390 5.79 -69.24 -71.62
CA ASP A 390 6.32 -69.35 -70.26
C ASP A 390 5.28 -68.88 -69.24
N HIS A 391 5.08 -69.64 -68.17
CA HIS A 391 4.09 -69.40 -67.12
C HIS A 391 4.71 -69.68 -65.74
N PRO A 392 5.23 -68.65 -65.04
CA PRO A 392 5.96 -68.82 -63.78
C PRO A 392 5.16 -69.44 -62.62
N ARG A 393 3.83 -69.53 -62.76
CA ARG A 393 2.92 -70.09 -61.74
C ARG A 393 2.10 -71.28 -62.26
N ALA A 394 2.58 -71.97 -63.30
CA ALA A 394 1.90 -73.15 -63.84
C ALA A 394 1.73 -74.29 -62.81
N ASP A 395 2.64 -74.40 -61.86
CA ASP A 395 2.66 -75.44 -60.82
C ASP A 395 1.81 -75.09 -59.58
N VAL A 396 1.18 -73.91 -59.56
CA VAL A 396 0.35 -73.47 -58.43
C VAL A 396 -1.07 -73.99 -58.60
N VAL A 397 -1.42 -75.03 -57.83
CA VAL A 397 -2.80 -75.50 -57.67
C VAL A 397 -3.50 -74.61 -56.65
N GLU A 398 -4.48 -73.84 -57.09
CA GLU A 398 -5.33 -73.11 -56.16
C GLU A 398 -6.34 -74.07 -55.48
N PRO A 399 -6.79 -73.80 -54.24
CA PRO A 399 -7.78 -74.62 -53.55
C PRO A 399 -9.08 -74.81 -54.37
N GLU A 400 -9.83 -75.89 -54.12
CA GLU A 400 -11.11 -76.17 -54.82
C GLU A 400 -12.10 -75.01 -54.66
N SER A 401 -12.85 -74.70 -55.72
CA SER A 401 -13.78 -73.56 -55.75
C SER A 401 -14.82 -73.60 -54.63
N LYS A 402 -15.25 -74.80 -54.20
CA LYS A 402 -16.24 -74.97 -53.13
C LYS A 402 -15.77 -74.41 -51.78
N GLU A 403 -14.54 -74.70 -51.37
CA GLU A 403 -13.99 -74.19 -50.11
C GLU A 403 -13.79 -72.68 -50.17
N ARG A 404 -13.33 -72.14 -51.31
CA ARG A 404 -13.17 -70.68 -51.49
C ARG A 404 -14.50 -69.93 -51.51
N ILE A 405 -15.53 -70.49 -52.15
CA ILE A 405 -16.88 -69.90 -52.15
C ILE A 405 -17.44 -69.89 -50.73
N GLN A 406 -17.29 -70.98 -49.97
CA GLN A 406 -17.75 -71.02 -48.58
C GLN A 406 -17.04 -69.99 -47.70
N HIS A 407 -15.71 -69.90 -47.77
CA HIS A 407 -14.95 -68.89 -47.03
C HIS A 407 -15.33 -67.45 -47.44
N ALA A 408 -15.54 -67.18 -48.72
CA ALA A 408 -15.98 -65.86 -49.20
C ALA A 408 -17.43 -65.54 -48.80
N GLU A 409 -18.31 -66.55 -48.70
CA GLU A 409 -19.68 -66.39 -48.20
C GLU A 409 -19.71 -66.06 -46.70
N GLU A 410 -18.91 -66.77 -45.89
CA GLU A 410 -18.78 -66.49 -44.45
C GLU A 410 -18.20 -65.08 -44.22
N ALA A 411 -17.16 -64.70 -44.97
CA ALA A 411 -16.58 -63.35 -44.93
C ALA A 411 -17.62 -62.28 -45.33
N LEU A 412 -18.39 -62.50 -46.40
CA LEU A 412 -19.43 -61.57 -46.84
C LEU A 412 -20.57 -61.42 -45.81
N THR A 413 -20.99 -62.52 -45.16
CA THR A 413 -22.01 -62.44 -44.11
C THR A 413 -21.52 -61.64 -42.91
N THR A 414 -20.23 -61.79 -42.56
CA THR A 414 -19.60 -61.04 -41.47
C THR A 414 -19.52 -59.55 -41.82
N ALA A 415 -19.02 -59.22 -43.01
CA ALA A 415 -18.92 -57.83 -43.49
C ALA A 415 -20.28 -57.13 -43.56
N LYS A 416 -21.35 -57.84 -43.98
CA LYS A 416 -22.72 -57.27 -44.00
C LYS A 416 -23.25 -56.99 -42.60
N ALA A 417 -23.02 -57.89 -41.64
CA ALA A 417 -23.41 -57.66 -40.26
C ALA A 417 -22.66 -56.47 -39.63
N GLU A 418 -21.38 -56.30 -39.95
CA GLU A 418 -20.58 -55.15 -39.52
C GLU A 418 -21.07 -53.82 -40.15
N ALA A 419 -21.43 -53.83 -41.43
CA ALA A 419 -21.99 -52.67 -42.11
C ALA A 419 -23.36 -52.26 -41.54
N ASP A 420 -24.25 -53.24 -41.30
CA ASP A 420 -25.56 -53.00 -40.68
C ASP A 420 -25.40 -52.43 -39.25
N ALA A 421 -24.46 -52.97 -38.47
CA ALA A 421 -24.15 -52.47 -37.13
C ALA A 421 -23.67 -51.01 -37.17
N ALA A 422 -22.76 -50.68 -38.09
CA ALA A 422 -22.27 -49.32 -38.27
C ALA A 422 -23.39 -48.35 -38.66
N GLU A 423 -24.32 -48.76 -39.54
CA GLU A 423 -25.45 -47.92 -39.97
C GLU A 423 -26.49 -47.68 -38.85
N ILE A 424 -26.72 -48.68 -37.98
CA ILE A 424 -27.57 -48.53 -36.79
C ILE A 424 -26.97 -47.49 -35.85
N GLU A 425 -25.66 -47.54 -35.62
CA GLU A 425 -24.95 -46.60 -34.76
C GLU A 425 -24.99 -45.17 -35.33
N LEU A 426 -24.81 -45.01 -36.65
CA LEU A 426 -24.96 -43.71 -37.34
C LEU A 426 -26.37 -43.11 -37.19
N LYS A 427 -27.42 -43.93 -37.29
CA LYS A 427 -28.81 -43.49 -37.05
C LYS A 427 -29.02 -43.08 -35.59
N SER A 428 -28.37 -43.77 -34.66
CA SER A 428 -28.44 -43.44 -33.23
C SER A 428 -27.81 -42.08 -32.93
N LEU A 429 -26.66 -41.77 -33.53
CA LEU A 429 -25.97 -40.49 -33.37
C LEU A 429 -26.77 -39.33 -33.98
N ASN A 430 -27.33 -39.49 -35.18
CA ASN A 430 -28.22 -38.49 -35.79
C ASN A 430 -29.44 -38.18 -34.91
N THR A 431 -30.02 -39.20 -34.26
CA THR A 431 -31.14 -39.01 -33.34
C THR A 431 -30.72 -38.21 -32.10
N LYS A 432 -29.53 -38.50 -31.55
CA LYS A 432 -28.96 -37.74 -30.43
C LYS A 432 -28.68 -36.28 -30.79
N GLN A 433 -28.20 -36.00 -32.01
CA GLN A 433 -27.97 -34.63 -32.50
C GLN A 433 -29.26 -33.81 -32.43
N ILE A 434 -30.34 -34.30 -33.07
CA ILE A 434 -31.64 -33.62 -33.12
C ILE A 434 -32.20 -33.36 -31.72
N GLN A 435 -32.09 -34.33 -30.80
CA GLN A 435 -32.55 -34.17 -29.43
C GLN A 435 -31.75 -33.11 -28.66
N THR A 436 -30.44 -33.06 -28.89
CA THR A 436 -29.54 -32.11 -28.23
C THR A 436 -29.76 -30.69 -28.76
N GLU A 437 -29.97 -30.53 -30.07
CA GLU A 437 -30.36 -29.25 -30.69
C GLU A 437 -31.70 -28.73 -30.15
N GLN A 438 -32.71 -29.60 -29.98
CA GLN A 438 -33.98 -29.20 -29.37
C GLN A 438 -33.82 -28.75 -27.92
N ARG A 439 -33.00 -29.45 -27.12
CA ARG A 439 -32.70 -29.04 -25.74
C ARG A 439 -31.98 -27.68 -25.70
N LYS A 440 -31.07 -27.43 -26.65
CA LYS A 440 -30.38 -26.13 -26.79
C LYS A 440 -31.37 -25.01 -27.12
N HIS A 441 -32.28 -25.24 -28.06
CA HIS A 441 -33.31 -24.27 -28.42
C HIS A 441 -34.22 -23.93 -27.22
N ASN A 442 -34.71 -24.94 -26.49
CA ASN A 442 -35.53 -24.72 -25.30
C ASN A 442 -34.77 -23.94 -24.20
N THR A 443 -33.46 -24.18 -24.06
CA THR A 443 -32.62 -23.47 -23.09
C THR A 443 -32.43 -22.01 -23.51
N ALA A 444 -32.31 -21.74 -24.81
CA ALA A 444 -32.25 -20.38 -25.34
C ALA A 444 -33.54 -19.58 -25.08
N ASP A 445 -34.71 -20.20 -25.24
CA ASP A 445 -36.00 -19.56 -24.91
C ASP A 445 -36.07 -19.22 -23.40
N GLN A 446 -35.59 -20.10 -22.53
CA GLN A 446 -35.53 -19.84 -21.09
C GLN A 446 -34.57 -18.68 -20.74
N ILE A 447 -33.46 -18.56 -21.46
CA ILE A 447 -32.53 -17.43 -21.33
C ILE A 447 -33.22 -16.12 -21.68
N GLU A 448 -34.00 -16.07 -22.77
CA GLU A 448 -34.73 -14.88 -23.19
C GLU A 448 -35.75 -14.43 -22.14
N VAL A 449 -36.52 -15.38 -21.58
CA VAL A 449 -37.48 -15.12 -20.50
C VAL A 449 -36.76 -14.56 -19.26
N CYS A 450 -35.69 -15.22 -18.81
CA CYS A 450 -34.95 -14.82 -17.62
C CYS A 450 -34.26 -13.45 -17.80
N THR A 451 -33.80 -13.14 -19.01
CA THR A 451 -33.22 -11.83 -19.33
C THR A 451 -34.26 -10.72 -19.26
N THR A 452 -35.49 -10.98 -19.76
CA THR A 452 -36.62 -10.05 -19.68
C THR A 452 -37.06 -9.80 -18.23
N GLU A 453 -37.06 -10.85 -17.40
CA GLU A 453 -37.35 -10.75 -15.97
C GLU A 453 -36.31 -9.88 -15.24
N ILE A 454 -35.01 -10.07 -15.53
CA ILE A 454 -33.93 -9.24 -15.00
C ILE A 454 -34.10 -7.77 -15.38
N GLU A 455 -34.48 -7.46 -16.62
CA GLU A 455 -34.76 -6.08 -17.04
C GLU A 455 -35.94 -5.46 -16.29
N THR A 456 -36.99 -6.26 -16.07
CA THR A 456 -38.18 -5.84 -15.34
C THR A 456 -37.83 -5.51 -13.88
N LEU A 457 -37.12 -6.41 -13.20
CA LEU A 457 -36.68 -6.22 -11.82
C LEU A 457 -35.72 -5.03 -11.68
N ARG A 458 -34.82 -4.81 -12.64
CA ARG A 458 -33.95 -3.61 -12.66
C ARG A 458 -34.75 -2.32 -12.74
N ASN A 459 -35.79 -2.28 -13.57
CA ASN A 459 -36.65 -1.10 -13.68
C ASN A 459 -37.43 -0.86 -12.39
N GLU A 460 -37.90 -1.91 -11.72
CA GLU A 460 -38.59 -1.81 -10.43
C GLU A 460 -37.64 -1.30 -9.32
N VAL A 461 -36.39 -1.75 -9.28
CA VAL A 461 -35.34 -1.23 -8.38
C VAL A 461 -35.15 0.28 -8.57
N VAL A 462 -35.07 0.76 -9.82
CA VAL A 462 -34.93 2.20 -10.12
C VAL A 462 -36.17 2.98 -9.67
N GLU A 463 -37.36 2.44 -9.87
CA GLU A 463 -38.61 3.07 -9.42
C GLU A 463 -38.69 3.16 -7.89
N LEU A 464 -38.29 2.11 -7.17
CA LEU A 464 -38.25 2.07 -5.72
C LEU A 464 -37.22 3.05 -5.15
N LEU A 465 -36.04 3.18 -5.77
CA LEU A 465 -35.05 4.19 -5.42
C LEU A 465 -35.58 5.62 -5.58
N ALA A 466 -36.30 5.89 -6.68
CA ALA A 466 -36.91 7.20 -6.89
C ALA A 466 -37.99 7.52 -5.83
N LYS A 467 -38.81 6.53 -5.47
CA LYS A 467 -39.80 6.67 -4.38
C LYS A 467 -39.14 6.88 -3.01
N TRP A 468 -38.01 6.21 -2.76
CA TRP A 468 -37.24 6.38 -1.53
C TRP A 468 -36.60 7.77 -1.42
N GLN A 469 -35.93 8.22 -2.48
CA GLN A 469 -35.28 9.54 -2.54
C GLN A 469 -36.29 10.69 -2.36
N ALA A 470 -37.55 10.50 -2.73
CA ALA A 470 -38.61 11.47 -2.47
C ALA A 470 -38.97 11.61 -0.96
N ILE A 471 -38.65 10.61 -0.14
CA ILE A 471 -38.89 10.61 1.31
C ILE A 471 -37.61 11.02 2.06
N TYR A 472 -36.47 10.45 1.68
CA TYR A 472 -35.18 10.71 2.31
C TYR A 472 -34.13 11.01 1.23
N LEU A 473 -33.68 12.26 1.17
CA LEU A 473 -32.77 12.74 0.12
C LEU A 473 -31.33 12.24 0.29
N ASP A 474 -30.90 12.03 1.54
CA ASP A 474 -29.48 11.84 1.92
C ASP A 474 -29.19 10.46 2.55
N ILE A 475 -30.14 9.52 2.51
CA ILE A 475 -30.02 8.22 3.17
C ILE A 475 -30.13 7.11 2.12
N ASP A 476 -29.14 6.23 2.11
CA ASP A 476 -29.13 5.03 1.26
C ASP A 476 -30.08 3.96 1.82
N VAL A 477 -31.05 3.55 1.00
CA VAL A 477 -32.05 2.52 1.33
C VAL A 477 -31.42 1.14 1.55
N SER A 478 -30.25 0.89 0.98
CA SER A 478 -29.54 -0.39 1.06
C SER A 478 -28.68 -0.55 2.32
N SER A 479 -28.57 0.49 3.15
CA SER A 479 -27.71 0.40 4.33
C SER A 479 -28.38 -0.46 5.41
N LYS A 480 -27.66 -1.50 5.86
CA LYS A 480 -28.03 -2.36 7.00
C LYS A 480 -28.37 -1.57 8.27
N TRP A 481 -27.76 -0.38 8.37
CA TRP A 481 -28.05 0.60 9.41
C TRP A 481 -29.50 1.10 9.38
N VAL A 482 -30.12 1.28 8.20
CA VAL A 482 -31.50 1.80 8.08
C VAL A 482 -32.54 0.82 8.60
N SER A 483 -32.45 -0.47 8.25
CA SER A 483 -33.38 -1.50 8.77
C SER A 483 -33.23 -1.68 10.28
N GLU A 484 -32.00 -1.78 10.78
CA GLU A 484 -31.70 -1.95 12.20
C GLU A 484 -32.15 -0.74 13.04
N GLN A 485 -32.06 0.48 12.51
CA GLN A 485 -32.58 1.68 13.18
C GLN A 485 -34.11 1.72 13.21
N PHE A 486 -34.79 1.26 12.15
CA PHE A 486 -36.25 1.18 12.15
C PHE A 486 -36.77 0.12 13.11
N ASP A 487 -36.16 -1.06 13.15
CA ASP A 487 -36.57 -2.13 14.05
C ASP A 487 -36.33 -1.76 15.53
N ARG A 488 -35.21 -1.10 15.83
CA ARG A 488 -34.92 -0.58 17.16
C ARG A 488 -35.88 0.54 17.57
N ALA A 489 -36.21 1.45 16.65
CA ALA A 489 -37.19 2.49 16.90
C ALA A 489 -38.59 1.91 17.14
N ASP A 490 -39.03 0.93 16.34
CA ASP A 490 -40.35 0.30 16.49
C ASP A 490 -40.47 -0.51 17.78
N THR A 491 -39.38 -1.21 18.16
CA THR A 491 -39.27 -1.90 19.45
C THR A 491 -39.38 -0.93 20.61
N ALA A 492 -38.65 0.19 20.58
CA ALA A 492 -38.70 1.21 21.61
C ALA A 492 -40.09 1.87 21.72
N ILE A 493 -40.75 2.18 20.60
CA ILE A 493 -42.14 2.69 20.60
C ILE A 493 -43.11 1.68 21.21
N THR A 494 -42.97 0.40 20.84
CA THR A 494 -43.85 -0.67 21.34
C THR A 494 -43.70 -0.81 22.84
N ASN A 495 -42.46 -0.75 23.35
CA ASN A 495 -42.16 -0.74 24.77
C ASN A 495 -42.71 0.50 25.48
N ILE A 496 -42.60 1.71 24.91
CA ILE A 496 -43.20 2.93 25.46
C ILE A 496 -44.73 2.81 25.56
N THR A 497 -45.35 2.28 24.51
CA THR A 497 -46.82 2.14 24.44
C THR A 497 -47.31 1.13 25.47
N ALA A 498 -46.64 -0.02 25.58
CA ALA A 498 -46.93 -1.05 26.58
C ALA A 498 -46.69 -0.53 28.01
N ALA A 499 -45.59 0.20 28.24
CA ALA A 499 -45.26 0.78 29.54
C ALA A 499 -46.26 1.86 29.97
N LYS A 500 -46.70 2.75 29.05
CA LYS A 500 -47.78 3.70 29.32
C LYS A 500 -49.08 2.99 29.67
N GLN A 501 -49.46 1.96 28.93
CA GLN A 501 -50.67 1.19 29.21
C GLN A 501 -50.59 0.49 30.56
N GLY A 502 -49.44 -0.12 30.90
CA GLY A 502 -49.18 -0.73 32.19
C GLY A 502 -49.23 0.28 33.35
N GLN A 503 -48.65 1.47 33.16
CA GLN A 503 -48.72 2.56 34.15
C GLN A 503 -50.16 3.03 34.39
N THR A 504 -50.95 3.19 33.32
CA THR A 504 -52.36 3.60 33.41
C THR A 504 -53.20 2.55 34.13
N GLN A 505 -52.97 1.26 33.84
CA GLN A 505 -53.62 0.14 34.52
C GLN A 505 -53.26 0.08 36.00
N ALA A 506 -51.96 0.21 36.33
CA ALA A 506 -51.49 0.24 37.71
C ALA A 506 -52.08 1.44 38.49
N ASP A 507 -52.19 2.62 37.88
CA ASP A 507 -52.82 3.80 38.49
C ASP A 507 -54.31 3.59 38.79
N SER A 508 -55.05 3.02 37.84
CA SER A 508 -56.47 2.72 38.05
C SER A 508 -56.67 1.68 39.16
N ALA A 509 -55.82 0.65 39.21
CA ALA A 509 -55.85 -0.37 40.26
C ALA A 509 -55.47 0.23 41.64
N LEU A 510 -54.48 1.12 41.69
CA LEU A 510 -54.08 1.82 42.91
C LEU A 510 -55.20 2.69 43.47
N GLN A 511 -55.93 3.38 42.58
CA GLN A 511 -57.08 4.20 42.95
C GLN A 511 -58.20 3.35 43.56
N ILE A 512 -58.51 2.19 42.97
CA ILE A 512 -59.52 1.26 43.50
C ILE A 512 -59.11 0.74 44.88
N VAL A 513 -57.87 0.26 45.02
CA VAL A 513 -57.37 -0.31 46.29
C VAL A 513 -57.33 0.76 47.38
N SER A 514 -56.83 1.98 47.09
CA SER A 514 -56.78 3.07 48.07
C SER A 514 -58.17 3.53 48.52
N GLN A 515 -59.17 3.53 47.62
CA GLN A 515 -60.55 3.83 47.97
C GLN A 515 -61.19 2.73 48.83
N HIS A 516 -60.89 1.46 48.55
CA HIS A 516 -61.30 0.32 49.37
C HIS A 516 -60.70 0.37 50.78
N LEU A 517 -59.42 0.73 50.89
CA LEU A 517 -58.70 0.83 52.15
C LEU A 517 -59.31 1.93 53.03
N LYS A 518 -59.58 3.09 52.44
CA LYS A 518 -60.26 4.21 53.12
C LYS A 518 -61.67 3.84 53.60
N THR A 519 -62.39 3.01 52.83
CA THR A 519 -63.72 2.53 53.20
C THR A 519 -63.64 1.55 54.38
N CYS A 520 -62.73 0.57 54.32
CA CYS A 520 -62.51 -0.39 55.41
C CYS A 520 -62.03 0.29 56.70
N GLU A 521 -61.17 1.30 56.62
CA GLU A 521 -60.74 2.08 57.79
C GLU A 521 -61.90 2.83 58.47
N ASN A 522 -62.83 3.36 57.67
CA ASN A 522 -64.04 4.01 58.20
C ASN A 522 -64.99 2.99 58.82
N ASP A 523 -65.15 1.81 58.21
CA ASP A 523 -65.95 0.72 58.79
C ASP A 523 -65.36 0.23 60.11
N ILE A 524 -64.03 0.10 60.22
CA ILE A 524 -63.36 -0.24 61.49
C ILE A 524 -63.67 0.81 62.56
N LYS A 525 -63.60 2.12 62.23
CA LYS A 525 -63.95 3.19 63.17
C LYS A 525 -65.40 3.10 63.63
N ARG A 526 -66.33 2.82 62.70
CA ARG A 526 -67.75 2.65 63.02
C ARG A 526 -67.98 1.45 63.95
N GLU A 527 -67.47 0.28 63.59
CA GLU A 527 -67.64 -0.94 64.39
C GLU A 527 -66.94 -0.86 65.75
N MET A 528 -65.82 -0.12 65.87
CA MET A 528 -65.19 0.19 67.16
C MET A 528 -66.07 1.09 68.05
N HIS A 529 -66.81 2.04 67.47
CA HIS A 529 -67.77 2.84 68.21
C HIS A 529 -68.91 1.96 68.75
N THR A 530 -69.48 1.09 67.90
CA THR A 530 -70.53 0.15 68.31
C THR A 530 -70.06 -0.81 69.41
N LEU A 531 -68.79 -1.21 69.37
CA LEU A 531 -68.18 -2.04 70.41
C LEU A 531 -68.12 -1.31 71.76
N ASN A 532 -67.72 -0.03 71.77
CA ASN A 532 -67.69 0.77 72.99
C ASN A 532 -69.10 1.02 73.55
N GLU A 533 -70.09 1.24 72.68
CA GLU A 533 -71.50 1.41 73.09
C GLU A 533 -72.08 0.12 73.70
N THR A 534 -71.82 -1.05 73.09
CA THR A 534 -72.25 -2.35 73.63
C THR A 534 -71.53 -2.70 74.94
N GLU A 535 -70.28 -2.28 75.12
CA GLU A 535 -69.57 -2.42 76.40
C GLU A 535 -70.21 -1.58 77.52
N ALA A 536 -70.55 -0.32 77.24
CA ALA A 536 -71.25 0.52 78.21
C ALA A 536 -72.65 -0.03 78.57
N GLN A 537 -73.37 -0.61 77.60
CA GLN A 537 -74.67 -1.25 77.85
C GLN A 537 -74.55 -2.52 78.72
N LEU A 538 -73.51 -3.34 78.50
CA LEU A 538 -73.24 -4.51 79.33
C LEU A 538 -72.94 -4.14 80.79
N ASP A 539 -72.22 -3.04 81.03
CA ASP A 539 -71.95 -2.55 82.38
C ASP A 539 -73.26 -2.16 83.09
N THR A 540 -74.12 -1.38 82.42
CA THR A 540 -75.44 -1.00 82.99
C THR A 540 -76.36 -2.20 83.24
N LEU A 541 -76.34 -3.22 82.37
CA LEU A 541 -77.19 -4.41 82.52
C LEU A 541 -76.72 -5.32 83.67
N ASN A 542 -75.40 -5.40 83.90
CA ASN A 542 -74.83 -6.11 85.04
C ASN A 542 -75.23 -5.46 86.38
N ASP A 543 -75.21 -4.12 86.45
CA ASP A 543 -75.65 -3.39 87.64
C ASP A 543 -77.14 -3.63 87.95
N THR A 544 -77.99 -3.70 86.90
CA THR A 544 -79.44 -3.91 87.07
C THR A 544 -79.77 -5.34 87.53
N ILE A 545 -79.02 -6.34 87.04
CA ILE A 545 -79.16 -7.74 87.50
C ILE A 545 -78.73 -7.88 88.96
N ALA A 546 -77.68 -7.16 89.38
CA ALA A 546 -77.23 -7.15 90.77
C ALA A 546 -78.29 -6.55 91.72
N ASP A 547 -78.96 -5.47 91.31
CA ASP A 547 -80.05 -4.84 92.07
C ASP A 547 -81.29 -5.76 92.22
N LEU A 548 -81.69 -6.45 91.14
CA LEU A 548 -82.82 -7.41 91.17
C LEU A 548 -82.55 -8.62 92.08
N GLN A 549 -81.29 -9.09 92.13
CA GLN A 549 -80.86 -10.17 93.03
C GLN A 549 -80.91 -9.74 94.52
N ALA A 550 -80.62 -8.48 94.82
CA ALA A 550 -80.76 -7.93 96.16
C ALA A 550 -82.23 -7.86 96.63
N ASP A 551 -83.16 -7.53 95.74
CA ASP A 551 -84.59 -7.35 96.06
C ASP A 551 -85.34 -8.69 96.31
N ILE A 552 -84.93 -9.74 95.60
CA ILE A 552 -85.39 -11.13 95.86
C ILE A 552 -84.97 -11.59 97.27
N THR A 553 -83.78 -11.18 97.71
CA THR A 553 -83.21 -11.55 99.02
C THR A 553 -83.96 -10.86 100.17
N VAL A 554 -84.38 -9.60 99.99
CA VAL A 554 -85.19 -8.83 100.97
C VAL A 554 -86.62 -9.37 101.08
N THR A 555 -87.20 -9.85 99.97
CA THR A 555 -88.57 -10.37 99.93
C THR A 555 -88.70 -11.74 100.63
N ALA A 556 -87.65 -12.55 100.60
CA ALA A 556 -87.57 -13.83 101.32
C ALA A 556 -87.50 -13.68 102.86
N ALA A 557 -86.91 -12.59 103.35
CA ALA A 557 -86.77 -12.31 104.79
C ALA A 557 -88.10 -11.94 105.46
N ARG A 558 -89.00 -11.22 104.75
CA ARG A 558 -90.33 -10.83 105.28
C ARG A 558 -91.34 -11.97 105.42
N PHE A 559 -91.13 -13.08 104.72
CA PHE A 559 -92.00 -14.26 104.81
C PHE A 559 -92.01 -14.87 106.22
N TRP A 560 -90.88 -14.77 106.91
CA TRP A 560 -90.66 -15.31 108.24
C TRP A 560 -91.27 -14.51 109.39
N GLU A 561 -91.63 -13.23 109.16
CA GLU A 561 -92.21 -12.36 110.20
C GLU A 561 -93.68 -12.71 110.56
N SER A 562 -94.34 -13.60 109.82
CA SER A 562 -95.77 -13.93 110.00
C SER A 562 -96.08 -15.28 110.67
N MET A 563 -95.07 -15.97 111.21
CA MET A 563 -95.20 -17.28 111.86
C MET A 563 -95.04 -17.21 113.38
N PRO A 564 -95.88 -17.89 114.19
CA PRO A 564 -95.75 -17.90 115.65
C PRO A 564 -94.47 -18.61 116.17
N ASP A 565 -93.99 -18.17 117.34
CA ASP A 565 -92.70 -18.55 117.96
C ASP A 565 -92.51 -20.05 118.30
N THR A 566 -93.54 -20.90 118.19
CA THR A 566 -93.44 -22.33 118.49
C THR A 566 -92.65 -23.15 117.45
N PHE A 567 -92.21 -22.55 116.35
CA PHE A 567 -91.45 -23.20 115.25
C PHE A 567 -90.11 -22.54 114.93
N HIS A 568 -89.56 -21.74 115.85
CA HIS A 568 -88.24 -21.13 115.68
C HIS A 568 -87.14 -22.07 116.18
N GLY A 569 -86.16 -22.36 115.30
CA GLY A 569 -85.03 -23.26 115.59
C GLY A 569 -84.89 -24.46 114.64
N VAL A 570 -85.81 -24.59 113.68
CA VAL A 570 -85.79 -25.54 112.56
C VAL A 570 -86.18 -24.78 111.29
N THR A 571 -85.70 -25.23 110.13
CA THR A 571 -85.91 -24.53 108.85
C THR A 571 -87.39 -24.58 108.43
N PRO A 572 -87.87 -23.70 107.54
CA PRO A 572 -89.30 -23.53 107.24
C PRO A 572 -89.91 -24.75 106.54
N LYS A 573 -89.05 -25.68 106.09
CA LYS A 573 -89.40 -27.01 105.60
C LYS A 573 -89.73 -27.94 106.78
N GLU A 574 -88.83 -28.04 107.77
CA GLU A 574 -88.93 -28.98 108.90
C GLU A 574 -90.11 -28.74 109.86
N ALA A 575 -90.64 -27.52 109.92
CA ALA A 575 -91.85 -27.19 110.69
C ALA A 575 -93.16 -27.57 109.97
N VAL A 576 -93.11 -27.64 108.64
CA VAL A 576 -94.20 -28.13 107.78
C VAL A 576 -94.15 -29.66 107.74
N ASP A 577 -92.94 -30.22 107.65
CA ASP A 577 -92.65 -31.65 107.67
C ASP A 577 -93.17 -32.34 108.95
N GLN A 578 -93.20 -31.72 110.15
CA GLN A 578 -93.67 -32.41 111.37
C GLN A 578 -95.19 -32.64 111.49
N PHE A 579 -95.99 -31.92 110.69
CA PHE A 579 -97.44 -32.16 110.55
C PHE A 579 -97.78 -32.85 109.23
N GLU A 580 -96.85 -32.79 108.26
CA GLU A 580 -96.76 -33.70 107.12
C GLU A 580 -96.32 -35.11 107.56
N ASP A 581 -95.53 -35.31 108.61
CA ASP A 581 -94.76 -36.55 108.89
C ASP A 581 -95.59 -37.85 108.99
N LYS A 582 -96.89 -37.76 109.33
CA LYS A 582 -97.83 -38.91 109.34
C LYS A 582 -98.67 -39.07 108.07
N ILE A 583 -98.73 -38.05 107.22
CA ILE A 583 -99.29 -38.08 105.85
C ILE A 583 -98.16 -38.32 104.82
N GLU A 584 -96.95 -37.84 105.12
CA GLU A 584 -95.69 -37.91 104.39
C GLU A 584 -95.03 -39.26 104.52
N THR A 585 -95.18 -40.04 105.60
CA THR A 585 -94.60 -41.40 105.56
C THR A 585 -95.23 -42.26 104.45
N VAL A 586 -96.53 -42.04 104.18
CA VAL A 586 -97.31 -42.79 103.18
C VAL A 586 -97.30 -42.09 101.82
N ALA A 587 -97.24 -40.74 101.77
CA ALA A 587 -97.03 -39.99 100.55
C ALA A 587 -95.58 -40.04 100.05
N SER A 588 -94.56 -40.03 100.92
CA SER A 588 -93.12 -40.16 100.62
C SER A 588 -92.83 -41.48 99.93
N ARG A 589 -93.33 -42.61 100.41
CA ARG A 589 -93.12 -43.90 99.73
C ARG A 589 -93.85 -43.98 98.37
N LYS A 590 -94.97 -43.26 98.20
CA LYS A 590 -95.75 -43.19 96.94
C LYS A 590 -95.17 -42.21 95.93
N ASP A 591 -94.63 -41.11 96.41
CA ASP A 591 -93.82 -40.15 95.65
C ASP A 591 -92.43 -40.70 95.38
N GLU A 592 -91.83 -41.56 96.21
CA GLU A 592 -90.57 -42.28 95.95
C GLU A 592 -90.78 -43.31 94.85
N LEU A 593 -91.87 -44.08 94.90
CA LEU A 593 -92.27 -44.98 93.82
C LEU A 593 -92.58 -44.19 92.54
N GLY A 594 -93.39 -43.13 92.63
CA GLY A 594 -93.74 -42.27 91.50
C GLY A 594 -92.54 -41.55 90.91
N LYS A 595 -91.63 -41.01 91.74
CA LYS A 595 -90.37 -40.39 91.29
C LYS A 595 -89.44 -41.43 90.70
N ALA A 596 -89.22 -42.59 91.33
CA ALA A 596 -88.38 -43.64 90.75
C ALA A 596 -88.96 -44.20 89.42
N GLU A 597 -90.29 -44.34 89.29
CA GLU A 597 -90.96 -44.72 88.05
C GLU A 597 -90.89 -43.61 86.97
N THR A 598 -90.94 -42.33 87.36
CA THR A 598 -90.77 -41.20 86.44
C THR A 598 -89.31 -41.02 86.04
N ASP A 599 -88.39 -41.18 86.98
CA ASP A 599 -86.94 -41.06 86.83
C ASP A 599 -86.40 -42.22 86.00
N ILE A 600 -86.90 -43.46 86.17
CA ILE A 600 -86.54 -44.58 85.30
C ILE A 600 -87.15 -44.41 83.89
N GLN A 601 -88.34 -43.83 83.75
CA GLN A 601 -88.89 -43.50 82.43
C GLN A 601 -88.09 -42.39 81.72
N VAL A 602 -87.69 -41.35 82.45
CA VAL A 602 -86.85 -40.27 81.94
C VAL A 602 -85.44 -40.79 81.64
N LEU A 603 -84.87 -41.64 82.48
CA LEU A 603 -83.56 -42.27 82.27
C LEU A 603 -83.60 -43.23 81.08
N ASN A 604 -84.68 -44.01 80.91
CA ASN A 604 -84.90 -44.85 79.72
C ASN A 604 -85.03 -44.02 78.45
N ALA A 605 -85.76 -42.89 78.50
CA ALA A 605 -85.87 -41.97 77.38
C ALA A 605 -84.52 -41.30 77.05
N ASN A 606 -83.71 -41.00 78.07
CA ASN A 606 -82.36 -40.43 77.90
C ASN A 606 -81.37 -41.47 77.36
N ILE A 607 -81.40 -42.71 77.85
CA ILE A 607 -80.58 -43.81 77.32
C ILE A 607 -80.96 -44.06 75.86
N ALA A 608 -82.25 -44.15 75.52
CA ALA A 608 -82.68 -44.31 74.13
C ALA A 608 -82.27 -43.11 73.23
N ALA A 609 -82.35 -41.88 73.76
CA ALA A 609 -81.90 -40.69 73.03
C ALA A 609 -80.37 -40.66 72.84
N ASP A 610 -79.60 -41.07 73.83
CA ASP A 610 -78.13 -41.11 73.76
C ASP A 610 -77.64 -42.31 72.93
N GLU A 611 -78.35 -43.45 72.93
CA GLU A 611 -78.13 -44.57 72.00
C GLU A 611 -78.37 -44.13 70.55
N SER A 612 -79.45 -43.38 70.30
CA SER A 612 -79.72 -42.80 68.98
C SER A 612 -78.62 -41.81 68.57
N LYS A 613 -78.20 -40.90 69.47
CA LYS A 613 -77.09 -39.97 69.18
C LYS A 613 -75.76 -40.69 68.94
N LEU A 614 -75.48 -41.77 69.67
CA LEU A 614 -74.28 -42.58 69.49
C LEU A 614 -74.28 -43.25 68.10
N GLN A 615 -75.44 -43.75 67.67
CA GLN A 615 -75.61 -44.29 66.33
C GLN A 615 -75.38 -43.21 65.26
N ASP A 616 -75.99 -42.02 65.42
CA ASP A 616 -75.82 -40.90 64.49
C ASP A 616 -74.35 -40.41 64.42
N LEU A 617 -73.65 -40.37 65.56
CA LEU A 617 -72.23 -40.02 65.64
C LEU A 617 -71.33 -41.06 64.97
N LYS A 618 -71.62 -42.36 65.16
CA LYS A 618 -70.89 -43.46 64.49
C LYS A 618 -71.10 -43.43 62.98
N GLU A 619 -72.32 -43.16 62.53
CA GLU A 619 -72.65 -43.03 61.10
C GLU A 619 -71.98 -41.78 60.49
N SER A 620 -71.96 -40.66 61.22
CA SER A 620 -71.25 -39.43 60.82
C SER A 620 -69.73 -39.64 60.77
N HIS A 621 -69.14 -40.36 61.73
CA HIS A 621 -67.72 -40.72 61.73
C HIS A 621 -67.38 -41.64 60.55
N ALA A 622 -68.21 -42.65 60.28
CA ALA A 622 -68.02 -43.54 59.13
C ALA A 622 -68.13 -42.79 57.79
N THR A 623 -69.08 -41.87 57.68
CA THR A 623 -69.25 -41.02 56.48
C THR A 623 -68.01 -40.16 56.24
N LEU A 624 -67.54 -39.44 57.27
CA LEU A 624 -66.34 -38.59 57.16
C LEU A 624 -65.07 -39.40 56.86
N LYS A 625 -65.00 -40.65 57.35
CA LYS A 625 -63.90 -41.57 57.04
C LYS A 625 -63.94 -42.02 55.58
N ASN A 626 -65.11 -42.39 55.07
CA ASN A 626 -65.29 -42.75 53.67
C ASN A 626 -64.97 -41.57 52.73
N GLU A 627 -65.34 -40.34 53.11
CA GLU A 627 -64.94 -39.14 52.36
C GLU A 627 -63.41 -38.98 52.32
N LYS A 628 -62.73 -39.15 53.46
CA LYS A 628 -61.26 -39.09 53.53
C LYS A 628 -60.62 -40.16 52.63
N ASP A 629 -61.09 -41.41 52.72
CA ASP A 629 -60.57 -42.51 51.92
C ASP A 629 -60.83 -42.30 50.41
N GLY A 630 -61.96 -41.68 50.05
CA GLY A 630 -62.27 -41.25 48.68
C GLY A 630 -61.25 -40.23 48.14
N TYR A 631 -60.93 -39.19 48.91
CA TYR A 631 -59.93 -38.20 48.52
C TYR A 631 -58.51 -38.78 48.42
N LEU A 632 -58.13 -39.71 49.31
CA LEU A 632 -56.84 -40.41 49.21
C LEU A 632 -56.76 -41.29 47.97
N HIS A 633 -57.86 -41.97 47.62
CA HIS A 633 -57.92 -42.76 46.39
C HIS A 633 -57.79 -41.87 45.14
N GLU A 634 -58.52 -40.76 45.07
CA GLU A 634 -58.40 -39.79 43.97
C GLU A 634 -56.97 -39.24 43.87
N SER A 635 -56.33 -38.89 44.99
CA SER A 635 -54.92 -38.46 45.01
C SER A 635 -53.98 -39.50 44.38
N GLU A 636 -54.11 -40.78 44.74
CA GLU A 636 -53.27 -41.85 44.17
C GLU A 636 -53.56 -42.08 42.68
N THR A 637 -54.82 -41.94 42.24
CA THR A 637 -55.15 -42.05 40.81
C THR A 637 -54.45 -40.99 39.98
N PHE A 638 -54.41 -39.73 40.44
CA PHE A 638 -53.70 -38.66 39.76
C PHE A 638 -52.17 -38.88 39.75
N LEU A 639 -51.57 -39.32 40.84
CA LEU A 639 -50.15 -39.68 40.88
C LEU A 639 -49.82 -40.85 39.94
N SER A 640 -50.68 -41.86 39.88
CA SER A 640 -50.51 -42.99 38.94
C SER A 640 -50.56 -42.54 37.48
N ALA A 641 -51.44 -41.59 37.14
CA ALA A 641 -51.54 -41.02 35.81
C ALA A 641 -50.29 -40.19 35.47
N ALA A 642 -49.76 -39.42 36.42
CA ALA A 642 -48.51 -38.67 36.26
C ALA A 642 -47.32 -39.62 36.02
N ARG A 643 -47.20 -40.72 36.79
CA ARG A 643 -46.16 -41.76 36.59
C ARG A 643 -46.24 -42.37 35.19
N GLN A 644 -47.44 -42.74 34.75
CA GLN A 644 -47.64 -43.38 33.45
C GLN A 644 -47.28 -42.46 32.29
N LYS A 645 -47.57 -41.16 32.40
CA LYS A 645 -47.23 -40.14 31.40
C LYS A 645 -45.72 -39.86 31.33
N THR A 646 -45.05 -39.81 32.48
CA THR A 646 -43.65 -39.35 32.57
C THR A 646 -42.61 -40.47 32.61
N GLY A 647 -43.03 -41.73 32.68
CA GLY A 647 -42.13 -42.87 32.82
C GLY A 647 -41.60 -43.06 34.25
N GLY A 648 -42.30 -42.53 35.26
CA GLY A 648 -41.99 -42.76 36.67
C GLY A 648 -41.61 -41.53 37.50
N LEU A 649 -41.84 -40.30 37.02
CA LEU A 649 -41.66 -39.08 37.82
C LEU A 649 -42.90 -38.82 38.67
N GLU A 650 -42.71 -38.53 39.95
CA GLU A 650 -43.79 -38.45 40.94
C GLU A 650 -43.92 -37.06 41.57
N THR A 651 -42.88 -36.25 41.42
CA THR A 651 -42.82 -34.90 42.01
C THR A 651 -42.61 -33.84 40.95
N GLU A 652 -43.11 -32.63 41.24
CA GLU A 652 -42.89 -31.49 40.34
C GLU A 652 -41.39 -31.19 40.18
N ALA A 653 -40.59 -31.38 41.23
CA ALA A 653 -39.14 -31.17 41.20
C ALA A 653 -38.41 -32.12 40.22
N GLU A 654 -38.81 -33.38 40.16
CA GLU A 654 -38.27 -34.36 39.21
C GLU A 654 -38.62 -34.00 37.76
N ILE A 655 -39.85 -33.55 37.51
CA ILE A 655 -40.29 -33.08 36.19
C ILE A 655 -39.52 -31.83 35.79
N ASN A 656 -39.36 -30.86 36.69
CA ASN A 656 -38.57 -29.65 36.42
C ASN A 656 -37.12 -29.98 36.05
N LYS A 657 -36.50 -30.91 36.77
CA LYS A 657 -35.13 -31.35 36.47
C LYS A 657 -35.01 -32.02 35.09
N ALA A 658 -36.03 -32.76 34.66
CA ALA A 658 -36.07 -33.36 33.33
C ALA A 658 -36.25 -32.31 32.23
N ILE A 659 -37.09 -31.29 32.46
CA ILE A 659 -37.26 -30.13 31.55
C ILE A 659 -35.94 -29.35 31.45
N GLU A 660 -35.31 -29.02 32.57
CA GLU A 660 -34.03 -28.31 32.60
C GLU A 660 -32.93 -29.06 31.83
N ALA A 661 -32.90 -30.40 31.93
CA ALA A 661 -31.95 -31.21 31.16
C ALA A 661 -32.20 -31.15 29.65
N LEU A 662 -33.47 -31.18 29.20
CA LEU A 662 -33.83 -31.04 27.79
C LEU A 662 -33.55 -29.62 27.26
N ASP A 663 -33.89 -28.58 28.02
CA ASP A 663 -33.61 -27.20 27.64
C ASP A 663 -32.09 -26.93 27.58
N ALA A 664 -31.32 -27.52 28.50
CA ALA A 664 -29.86 -27.43 28.48
C ALA A 664 -29.25 -28.14 27.26
N ASP A 665 -29.72 -29.35 26.93
CA ASP A 665 -29.25 -30.09 25.76
C ASP A 665 -29.62 -29.38 24.45
N LEU A 666 -30.86 -28.87 24.34
CA LEU A 666 -31.30 -28.07 23.20
C LEU A 666 -30.41 -26.84 23.01
N LYS A 667 -30.08 -26.14 24.10
CA LYS A 667 -29.20 -24.96 24.06
C LYS A 667 -27.77 -25.31 23.67
N ILE A 668 -27.25 -26.48 24.06
CA ILE A 668 -25.94 -26.95 23.60
C ILE A 668 -25.98 -27.16 22.08
N LYS A 669 -27.00 -27.85 21.56
CA LYS A 669 -27.15 -28.11 20.12
C LYS A 669 -27.41 -26.86 19.30
N GLU A 670 -28.18 -25.91 19.82
CA GLU A 670 -28.38 -24.61 19.20
C GLU A 670 -27.05 -23.84 19.05
N ASN A 671 -26.21 -23.84 20.09
CA ASN A 671 -24.89 -23.21 20.02
C ASN A 671 -23.94 -23.91 19.05
N GLU A 672 -23.94 -25.25 19.01
CA GLU A 672 -23.17 -26.03 18.04
C GLU A 672 -23.59 -25.71 16.60
N ARG A 673 -24.91 -25.65 16.33
CA ARG A 673 -25.47 -25.25 15.04
C ARG A 673 -25.06 -23.82 14.66
N ASN A 674 -25.28 -22.85 15.54
CA ASN A 674 -24.94 -21.44 15.28
C ASN A 674 -23.44 -21.26 15.01
N GLY A 675 -22.59 -22.04 15.71
CA GLY A 675 -21.15 -22.06 15.45
C GLY A 675 -20.81 -22.58 14.05
N ALA A 676 -21.45 -23.68 13.63
CA ALA A 676 -21.27 -24.23 12.28
C ALA A 676 -21.83 -23.30 11.19
N GLU A 677 -22.97 -22.66 11.43
CA GLU A 677 -23.58 -21.67 10.53
C GLU A 677 -22.63 -20.47 10.30
N GLN A 678 -22.04 -19.94 11.37
CA GLN A 678 -21.06 -18.86 11.25
C GLN A 678 -19.81 -19.29 10.48
N GLN A 679 -19.34 -20.52 10.65
CA GLN A 679 -18.20 -21.06 9.88
C GLN A 679 -18.55 -21.18 8.40
N LEU A 680 -19.72 -21.72 8.07
CA LEU A 680 -20.23 -21.81 6.70
C LEU A 680 -20.36 -20.42 6.05
N GLN A 681 -20.89 -19.43 6.76
CA GLN A 681 -20.97 -18.06 6.25
C GLN A 681 -19.57 -17.50 5.93
N ASN A 682 -18.60 -17.71 6.82
CA ASN A 682 -17.23 -17.23 6.62
C ASN A 682 -16.56 -17.89 5.40
N SER A 683 -16.78 -19.19 5.17
CA SER A 683 -16.23 -19.87 3.99
C SER A 683 -16.95 -19.47 2.70
N GLN A 684 -18.25 -19.18 2.73
CA GLN A 684 -18.99 -18.63 1.59
C GLN A 684 -18.52 -17.21 1.21
N ASP A 685 -18.24 -16.37 2.20
CA ASP A 685 -17.67 -15.03 1.99
C ASP A 685 -16.26 -15.14 1.38
N LEU A 686 -15.42 -16.05 1.90
CA LEU A 686 -14.09 -16.33 1.35
C LEU A 686 -14.18 -16.84 -0.09
N LEU A 687 -15.09 -17.76 -0.40
CA LEU A 687 -15.32 -18.26 -1.74
C LEU A 687 -15.74 -17.13 -2.69
N THR A 688 -16.59 -16.22 -2.24
CA THR A 688 -16.98 -15.04 -3.01
C THR A 688 -15.76 -14.17 -3.34
N GLN A 689 -14.89 -13.92 -2.35
CA GLN A 689 -13.63 -13.20 -2.57
C GLN A 689 -12.71 -13.93 -3.57
N LYS A 690 -12.54 -15.26 -3.43
CA LYS A 690 -11.68 -16.05 -4.34
C LYS A 690 -12.24 -16.12 -5.75
N ARG A 691 -13.57 -16.20 -5.93
CA ARG A 691 -14.23 -16.10 -7.24
C ARG A 691 -13.97 -14.77 -7.93
N THR A 692 -14.09 -13.65 -7.20
CA THR A 692 -13.78 -12.33 -7.79
C THR A 692 -12.32 -12.20 -8.21
N THR A 693 -11.39 -12.74 -7.42
CA THR A 693 -9.94 -12.74 -7.74
C THR A 693 -9.66 -13.61 -8.96
N HIS A 694 -10.26 -14.79 -9.03
CA HIS A 694 -10.18 -15.68 -10.20
C HIS A 694 -10.74 -15.01 -11.46
N ASP A 695 -11.91 -14.38 -11.39
CA ASP A 695 -12.53 -13.73 -12.56
C ASP A 695 -11.72 -12.52 -13.05
N LEU A 696 -11.10 -11.77 -12.13
CA LEU A 696 -10.16 -10.71 -12.49
C LEU A 696 -8.89 -11.28 -13.15
N GLY A 697 -8.29 -12.32 -12.55
CA GLY A 697 -7.12 -13.00 -13.11
C GLY A 697 -7.40 -13.58 -14.50
N LYS A 698 -8.58 -14.18 -14.71
CA LYS A 698 -9.03 -14.68 -16.02
C LYS A 698 -9.11 -13.59 -17.07
N LYS A 699 -9.66 -12.42 -16.71
CA LYS A 699 -9.73 -11.26 -17.62
C LYS A 699 -8.33 -10.77 -17.99
N GLN A 700 -7.44 -10.63 -17.00
CA GLN A 700 -6.06 -10.19 -17.22
C GLN A 700 -5.29 -11.17 -18.11
N PHE A 701 -5.43 -12.47 -17.85
CA PHE A 701 -4.85 -13.53 -18.66
C PHE A 701 -5.36 -13.47 -20.11
N ASN A 702 -6.68 -13.39 -20.33
CA ASN A 702 -7.24 -13.27 -21.67
C ASN A 702 -6.74 -12.02 -22.42
N THR A 703 -6.66 -10.86 -21.74
CA THR A 703 -6.10 -9.64 -22.33
C THR A 703 -4.61 -9.80 -22.65
N ALA A 704 -3.85 -10.52 -21.82
CA ALA A 704 -2.43 -10.80 -22.07
C ALA A 704 -2.25 -11.73 -23.28
N VAL A 705 -3.11 -12.76 -23.43
CA VAL A 705 -3.17 -13.62 -24.62
C VAL A 705 -3.42 -12.80 -25.87
N GLU A 706 -4.46 -11.96 -25.89
CA GLU A 706 -4.79 -11.12 -27.04
C GLU A 706 -3.64 -10.17 -27.42
N LYS A 707 -2.97 -9.57 -26.42
CA LYS A 707 -1.80 -8.70 -26.64
C LYS A 707 -0.59 -9.48 -27.15
N LEU A 708 -0.35 -10.66 -26.62
CA LEU A 708 0.74 -11.54 -27.05
C LEU A 708 0.51 -11.96 -28.51
N ASP A 709 -0.69 -12.43 -28.86
CA ASP A 709 -1.01 -12.82 -30.23
C ASP A 709 -0.91 -11.64 -31.20
N ALA A 710 -1.42 -10.45 -30.82
CA ALA A 710 -1.30 -9.26 -31.65
C ALA A 710 0.16 -8.81 -31.86
N SER A 711 0.96 -8.77 -30.78
CA SER A 711 2.38 -8.40 -30.87
C SER A 711 3.20 -9.45 -31.59
N ARG A 712 2.88 -10.73 -31.42
CA ARG A 712 3.47 -11.86 -32.16
C ARG A 712 3.20 -11.72 -33.64
N GLN A 713 1.94 -11.51 -34.04
CA GLN A 713 1.58 -11.34 -35.43
C GLN A 713 2.35 -10.16 -36.05
N VAL A 714 2.32 -8.98 -35.41
CA VAL A 714 3.06 -7.81 -35.89
C VAL A 714 4.57 -8.06 -35.99
N TYR A 715 5.17 -8.71 -34.99
CA TYR A 715 6.60 -9.02 -35.01
C TYR A 715 6.96 -9.99 -36.13
N PHE A 716 6.24 -11.11 -36.26
CA PHE A 716 6.52 -12.13 -37.27
C PHE A 716 6.22 -11.65 -38.70
N ASP A 717 5.17 -10.85 -38.91
CA ASP A 717 4.88 -10.22 -40.22
C ASP A 717 6.05 -9.30 -40.63
N LYS A 718 6.50 -8.42 -39.72
CA LYS A 718 7.64 -7.53 -40.01
C LYS A 718 8.97 -8.26 -40.10
N LEU A 719 9.12 -9.39 -39.41
CA LEU A 719 10.29 -10.26 -39.46
C LEU A 719 10.44 -10.89 -40.86
N GLU A 720 9.32 -11.31 -41.46
CA GLU A 720 9.27 -11.77 -42.85
C GLU A 720 9.53 -10.62 -43.84
N GLU A 721 8.92 -9.44 -43.66
CA GLU A 721 9.18 -8.25 -44.50
C GLU A 721 10.66 -7.81 -44.50
N ALA A 722 11.34 -7.95 -43.36
CA ALA A 722 12.77 -7.64 -43.24
C ALA A 722 13.68 -8.72 -43.83
N GLY A 723 13.13 -9.88 -44.23
CA GLY A 723 13.85 -10.99 -44.84
C GLY A 723 14.58 -11.89 -43.86
N PHE A 724 14.15 -11.93 -42.59
CA PHE A 724 14.62 -12.91 -41.62
C PHE A 724 13.67 -14.12 -41.61
N ASN A 725 14.20 -15.33 -41.72
CA ASN A 725 13.38 -16.55 -41.74
C ASN A 725 12.99 -17.04 -40.33
N THR A 726 13.70 -16.59 -39.29
CA THR A 726 13.48 -16.98 -37.90
C THR A 726 13.84 -15.83 -36.95
N ALA A 727 13.26 -15.82 -35.74
CA ALA A 727 13.67 -14.92 -34.66
C ALA A 727 15.16 -15.08 -34.30
N GLU A 728 15.69 -16.30 -34.36
CA GLU A 728 17.13 -16.56 -34.15
C GLU A 728 18.02 -15.89 -35.21
N ALA A 729 17.54 -15.78 -36.45
CA ALA A 729 18.26 -15.05 -37.51
C ALA A 729 18.24 -13.54 -37.29
N HIS A 730 17.15 -12.99 -36.72
CA HIS A 730 17.07 -11.59 -36.28
C HIS A 730 18.05 -11.30 -35.15
N ASP A 731 18.10 -12.17 -34.13
CA ASP A 731 18.98 -12.04 -32.96
C ASP A 731 20.46 -12.09 -33.35
N ASN A 732 20.82 -13.02 -34.23
CA ASN A 732 22.20 -13.14 -34.72
C ASN A 732 22.63 -11.97 -35.61
N ALA A 733 21.68 -11.28 -36.23
CA ALA A 733 21.94 -10.09 -37.04
C ALA A 733 22.00 -8.80 -36.22
N PHE A 734 21.42 -8.78 -35.01
CA PHE A 734 21.48 -7.62 -34.12
C PHE A 734 22.92 -7.26 -33.77
N ARG A 735 23.23 -5.96 -33.81
CA ARG A 735 24.50 -5.35 -33.38
C ARG A 735 24.16 -4.08 -32.62
N ASP A 736 24.99 -3.74 -31.63
CA ASP A 736 24.87 -2.45 -30.95
C ASP A 736 25.29 -1.29 -31.86
N ASP A 737 24.92 -0.07 -31.46
CA ASP A 737 25.19 1.14 -32.24
C ASP A 737 26.70 1.37 -32.42
N ASP A 738 27.52 1.03 -31.43
CA ASP A 738 28.98 1.16 -31.47
C ASP A 738 29.59 0.24 -32.55
N ARG A 739 29.14 -1.01 -32.63
CA ARG A 739 29.60 -1.96 -33.65
C ARG A 739 29.06 -1.59 -35.03
N MET A 740 27.82 -1.09 -35.14
CA MET A 740 27.31 -0.59 -36.42
C MET A 740 28.09 0.63 -36.92
N GLN A 741 28.51 1.53 -36.02
CA GLN A 741 29.36 2.66 -36.37
C GLN A 741 30.76 2.20 -36.80
N ASP A 742 31.37 1.25 -36.09
CA ASP A 742 32.67 0.67 -36.46
C ASP A 742 32.65 0.00 -37.86
N LEU A 743 31.59 -0.75 -38.17
CA LEU A 743 31.39 -1.33 -39.51
C LEU A 743 31.24 -0.24 -40.58
N THR A 744 30.55 0.86 -40.27
CA THR A 744 30.38 2.00 -41.18
C THR A 744 31.71 2.69 -41.45
N ASP A 745 32.47 2.97 -40.39
CA ASP A 745 33.79 3.62 -40.46
C ASP A 745 34.79 2.77 -41.27
N GLN A 746 34.74 1.43 -41.15
CA GLN A 746 35.56 0.52 -41.95
C GLN A 746 35.23 0.58 -43.45
N ILE A 747 33.94 0.65 -43.80
CA ILE A 747 33.49 0.76 -45.19
C ILE A 747 33.88 2.11 -45.79
N ASP A 748 33.68 3.20 -45.05
CA ASP A 748 33.96 4.55 -45.54
C ASP A 748 35.47 4.83 -45.66
N ALA A 749 36.27 4.39 -44.68
CA ALA A 749 37.74 4.48 -44.76
C ALA A 749 38.29 3.76 -45.99
N HIS A 750 37.79 2.56 -46.30
CA HIS A 750 38.20 1.82 -47.50
C HIS A 750 37.79 2.52 -48.80
N LYS A 751 36.56 3.06 -48.88
CA LYS A 751 36.08 3.80 -50.06
C LYS A 751 36.89 5.07 -50.30
N ASP A 752 37.23 5.79 -49.25
CA ASP A 752 38.01 7.02 -49.35
C ASP A 752 39.47 6.71 -49.74
N GLU A 753 40.10 5.70 -49.13
CA GLU A 753 41.47 5.29 -49.50
C GLU A 753 41.54 4.83 -50.97
N VAL A 754 40.57 4.04 -51.45
CA VAL A 754 40.49 3.64 -52.87
C VAL A 754 40.30 4.86 -53.80
N ARG A 755 39.43 5.81 -53.44
CA ARG A 755 39.17 7.00 -54.25
C ARG A 755 40.39 7.91 -54.35
N GLU A 756 41.09 8.14 -53.24
CA GLU A 756 42.31 8.96 -53.20
C GLU A 756 43.43 8.35 -54.05
N LEU A 757 43.71 7.05 -53.87
CA LEU A 757 44.71 6.32 -54.66
C LEU A 757 44.36 6.29 -56.15
N ALA A 758 43.09 6.10 -56.51
CA ALA A 758 42.66 6.13 -57.91
C ALA A 758 42.86 7.50 -58.56
N SER A 759 42.66 8.59 -57.80
CA SER A 759 42.94 9.95 -58.27
C SER A 759 44.44 10.20 -58.44
N GLU A 760 45.25 9.77 -57.48
CA GLU A 760 46.71 9.91 -57.52
C GLU A 760 47.33 9.14 -58.70
N ILE A 761 46.89 7.89 -58.94
CA ILE A 761 47.32 7.10 -60.10
C ILE A 761 46.92 7.83 -61.39
N ARG A 762 45.68 8.31 -61.51
CA ARG A 762 45.22 9.01 -62.72
C ARG A 762 46.07 10.25 -63.01
N GLU A 763 46.39 11.05 -62.00
CA GLU A 763 47.22 12.25 -62.15
C GLU A 763 48.66 11.94 -62.53
N LEU A 764 49.25 10.91 -61.92
CA LEU A 764 50.63 10.51 -62.19
C LEU A 764 50.75 9.79 -63.55
N SER A 765 49.86 8.86 -63.89
CA SER A 765 49.85 8.15 -65.19
C SER A 765 49.72 9.14 -66.35
N ALA A 766 48.84 10.14 -66.24
CA ALA A 766 48.67 11.16 -67.29
C ALA A 766 49.95 11.94 -67.60
N ARG A 767 50.90 12.06 -66.65
CA ARG A 767 52.20 12.73 -66.88
C ARG A 767 53.18 11.89 -67.70
N PHE A 768 52.98 10.58 -67.79
CA PHE A 768 53.86 9.64 -68.48
C PHE A 768 53.28 9.06 -69.77
N ASP A 769 51.99 9.29 -70.06
CA ASP A 769 51.31 8.80 -71.28
C ASP A 769 51.83 9.46 -72.58
N GLU A 770 52.14 10.76 -72.56
CA GLU A 770 52.62 11.48 -73.75
C GLU A 770 54.13 11.33 -73.99
N ASN A 771 54.91 11.02 -72.94
CA ASN A 771 56.35 10.84 -73.02
C ASN A 771 56.80 9.76 -72.02
N PRO A 772 57.07 8.53 -72.49
CA PRO A 772 57.50 7.43 -71.62
C PRO A 772 58.79 7.79 -70.86
N PHE A 773 58.87 7.40 -69.58
CA PHE A 773 60.11 7.54 -68.81
C PHE A 773 61.14 6.52 -69.32
N ASP A 774 62.34 6.98 -69.68
CA ASP A 774 63.48 6.10 -70.03
C ASP A 774 64.41 5.94 -68.81
N PRO A 775 64.46 4.75 -68.18
CA PRO A 775 65.28 4.50 -66.99
C PRO A 775 66.78 4.74 -67.19
N ASN A 776 67.27 4.76 -68.44
CA ASN A 776 68.69 4.95 -68.74
C ASN A 776 69.04 6.40 -69.14
N ALA A 777 68.07 7.31 -69.20
CA ALA A 777 68.29 8.70 -69.63
C ALA A 777 69.25 9.44 -68.68
N LEU A 778 69.09 9.28 -67.36
CA LEU A 778 69.96 9.89 -66.35
C LEU A 778 71.43 9.48 -66.51
N GLY A 779 71.71 8.18 -66.74
CA GLY A 779 73.07 7.69 -66.92
C GLY A 779 73.77 8.23 -68.18
N ARG A 780 73.01 8.45 -69.28
CA ARG A 780 73.56 9.05 -70.50
C ARG A 780 73.88 10.54 -70.31
N ILE A 781 73.00 11.28 -69.63
CA ILE A 781 73.18 12.70 -69.33
C ILE A 781 74.42 12.91 -68.44
N GLU A 782 74.63 12.05 -67.44
CA GLU A 782 75.82 12.10 -66.58
C GLU A 782 77.12 11.84 -67.35
N THR A 783 77.13 10.85 -68.23
CA THR A 783 78.31 10.54 -69.06
C THR A 783 78.67 11.70 -69.98
N THR A 784 77.66 12.35 -70.59
CA THR A 784 77.87 13.49 -71.51
C THR A 784 78.41 14.72 -70.78
N LEU A 785 77.98 14.92 -69.53
CA LEU A 785 78.46 16.02 -68.69
C LEU A 785 79.96 15.88 -68.39
N GLU A 786 80.42 14.69 -68.02
CA GLU A 786 81.82 14.41 -67.71
C GLU A 786 82.76 14.63 -68.92
N GLU A 787 82.30 14.27 -70.12
CA GLU A 787 83.06 14.47 -71.36
C GLU A 787 83.30 15.96 -71.67
N ILE A 788 82.27 16.80 -71.54
CA ILE A 788 82.34 18.24 -71.83
C ILE A 788 83.13 19.00 -70.75
N GLU A 789 83.00 18.61 -69.49
CA GLU A 789 83.81 19.15 -68.38
C GLU A 789 85.30 18.92 -68.60
N THR A 790 85.67 17.76 -69.13
CA THR A 790 87.06 17.40 -69.46
C THR A 790 87.62 18.28 -70.58
N LEU A 791 86.85 18.49 -71.66
CA LEU A 791 87.23 19.36 -72.79
C LEU A 791 87.42 20.83 -72.35
N LEU A 792 86.58 21.32 -71.44
CA LEU A 792 86.71 22.67 -70.90
C LEU A 792 88.03 22.87 -70.13
N GLN A 793 88.44 21.88 -69.33
CA GLN A 793 89.71 21.93 -68.60
C GLN A 793 90.93 22.00 -69.52
N GLU A 794 90.91 21.26 -70.63
CA GLU A 794 92.00 21.31 -71.63
C GLU A 794 92.11 22.69 -72.26
N LYS A 795 90.99 23.27 -72.69
CA LYS A 795 90.97 24.61 -73.31
C LYS A 795 91.43 25.71 -72.35
N GLN A 796 91.08 25.62 -71.06
CA GLN A 796 91.56 26.56 -70.05
C GLN A 796 93.08 26.49 -69.82
N LYS A 797 93.69 25.30 -69.94
CA LYS A 797 95.15 25.16 -69.88
C LYS A 797 95.84 25.84 -71.07
N GLU A 798 95.29 25.71 -72.27
CA GLU A 798 95.80 26.39 -73.47
C GLU A 798 95.75 27.92 -73.33
N VAL A 799 94.63 28.47 -72.83
CA VAL A 799 94.49 29.90 -72.50
C VAL A 799 95.58 30.36 -71.54
N GLY A 800 95.81 29.60 -70.45
CA GLY A 800 96.82 29.92 -69.45
C GLY A 800 98.24 29.96 -70.02
N ALA A 801 98.61 28.99 -70.86
CA ALA A 801 99.92 28.93 -71.50
C ALA A 801 100.16 30.12 -72.45
N GLN A 802 99.14 30.49 -73.24
CA GLN A 802 99.23 31.61 -74.18
C GLN A 802 99.33 32.97 -73.47
N GLN A 803 98.60 33.15 -72.37
CA GLN A 803 98.69 34.34 -71.53
C GLN A 803 100.12 34.53 -70.97
N GLN A 804 100.74 33.46 -70.49
CA GLN A 804 102.09 33.52 -69.94
C GLN A 804 103.16 33.85 -70.99
N SER A 805 102.95 33.44 -72.25
CA SER A 805 103.80 33.84 -73.38
C SER A 805 103.71 35.34 -73.68
N ILE A 806 102.51 35.92 -73.64
CA ILE A 806 102.28 37.36 -73.81
C ILE A 806 102.96 38.16 -72.69
N ASP A 807 102.84 37.71 -71.44
CA ASP A 807 103.41 38.39 -70.28
C ASP A 807 104.95 38.44 -70.34
N ASN A 808 105.59 37.34 -70.78
CA ASN A 808 107.04 37.30 -71.00
C ASN A 808 107.49 38.29 -72.09
N LEU A 809 106.74 38.38 -73.21
CA LEU A 809 107.03 39.33 -74.28
C LEU A 809 106.84 40.79 -73.85
N LYS A 810 105.83 41.09 -73.02
CA LYS A 810 105.64 42.43 -72.43
C LYS A 810 106.77 42.80 -71.50
N LYS A 811 107.24 41.84 -70.67
CA LYS A 811 108.36 42.06 -69.75
C LYS A 811 109.66 42.39 -70.48
N ALA A 812 109.98 41.66 -71.56
CA ALA A 812 111.18 41.92 -72.37
C ALA A 812 111.13 43.28 -73.10
N LEU A 813 109.95 43.73 -73.55
CA LEU A 813 109.77 45.07 -74.12
C LEU A 813 109.97 46.17 -73.08
N LYS A 814 109.46 45.96 -71.87
CA LYS A 814 109.58 46.92 -70.75
C LYS A 814 111.02 47.05 -70.27
N GLU A 815 111.76 45.95 -70.13
CA GLU A 815 113.20 45.97 -69.78
C GLU A 815 114.03 46.73 -70.83
N ARG A 816 113.68 46.63 -72.11
CA ARG A 816 114.35 47.39 -73.20
C ARG A 816 114.08 48.90 -73.13
N GLU A 817 112.89 49.31 -72.72
CA GLU A 817 112.53 50.72 -72.52
C GLU A 817 113.17 51.28 -71.24
N GLU A 818 113.17 50.53 -70.14
CA GLU A 818 113.80 50.91 -68.86
C GLU A 818 115.32 51.11 -68.99
N LEU A 819 116.03 50.21 -69.70
CA LEU A 819 117.46 50.39 -70.01
C LEU A 819 117.74 51.61 -70.91
N GLY A 820 116.81 51.96 -71.80
CA GLY A 820 116.92 53.15 -72.65
C GLY A 820 116.77 54.46 -71.86
N VAL A 821 115.97 54.44 -70.79
CA VAL A 821 115.83 55.54 -69.83
C VAL A 821 117.07 55.64 -68.94
N GLU A 822 117.57 54.54 -68.39
CA GLU A 822 118.77 54.53 -67.52
C GLU A 822 120.01 55.12 -68.21
N VAL A 823 120.20 54.86 -69.52
CA VAL A 823 121.34 55.41 -70.28
C VAL A 823 121.20 56.93 -70.47
N ALA A 824 120.00 57.43 -70.77
CA ALA A 824 119.73 58.86 -70.91
C ALA A 824 119.79 59.60 -69.56
N GLU A 825 119.33 58.96 -68.49
CA GLU A 825 119.39 59.48 -67.12
C GLU A 825 120.84 59.54 -66.63
N ALA A 826 121.68 58.53 -66.87
CA ALA A 826 123.09 58.56 -66.48
C ALA A 826 123.89 59.68 -67.19
N GLU A 827 123.61 59.96 -68.46
CA GLU A 827 124.23 61.08 -69.19
C GLU A 827 123.78 62.45 -68.66
N ALA A 828 122.49 62.59 -68.31
CA ALA A 828 121.94 63.80 -67.70
C ALA A 828 122.41 63.98 -66.25
N GLU A 829 122.56 62.90 -65.50
CA GLU A 829 122.99 62.87 -64.11
C GLU A 829 124.48 63.21 -63.99
N LEU A 830 125.34 62.72 -64.88
CA LEU A 830 126.75 63.15 -64.96
C LEU A 830 126.88 64.67 -65.22
N ALA A 831 126.01 65.24 -66.04
CA ALA A 831 125.94 66.68 -66.27
C ALA A 831 125.38 67.45 -65.05
N ARG A 832 124.41 66.85 -64.34
CA ARG A 832 123.75 67.44 -63.16
C ARG A 832 124.64 67.41 -61.92
N TRP A 833 125.38 66.33 -61.65
CA TRP A 833 126.37 66.27 -60.56
C TRP A 833 127.54 67.24 -60.79
N LYS A 834 128.00 67.41 -62.05
CA LYS A 834 128.95 68.49 -62.40
C LYS A 834 128.42 69.88 -62.03
N ARG A 835 127.11 70.11 -62.13
CA ARG A 835 126.44 71.40 -61.85
C ARG A 835 126.06 71.58 -60.37
N LEU A 836 125.66 70.49 -59.70
CA LEU A 836 125.25 70.49 -58.29
C LEU A 836 126.45 70.62 -57.36
N GLN A 837 127.60 70.02 -57.71
CA GLN A 837 128.87 70.27 -57.02
C GLN A 837 129.29 71.75 -57.08
N GLU A 838 128.87 72.49 -58.11
CA GLU A 838 129.10 73.93 -58.23
C GLU A 838 128.07 74.79 -57.43
N THR A 839 126.92 74.25 -56.95
CA THR A 839 125.78 75.08 -56.49
C THR A 839 125.40 75.01 -54.99
N ILE A 840 125.31 73.85 -54.30
CA ILE A 840 124.86 73.80 -52.87
C ILE A 840 125.54 72.68 -52.05
N PRO A 841 126.30 73.01 -50.98
CA PRO A 841 126.83 72.07 -49.99
C PRO A 841 125.80 71.61 -48.92
N ALA A 842 126.06 70.47 -48.27
CA ALA A 842 125.07 69.59 -47.63
C ALA A 842 124.25 70.06 -46.39
N ASN A 843 124.35 71.30 -45.89
CA ASN A 843 123.79 71.64 -44.55
C ASN A 843 122.43 72.38 -44.50
N ASP A 844 121.82 72.80 -45.61
CA ASP A 844 120.72 73.80 -45.57
C ASP A 844 119.26 73.28 -45.47
N LEU A 845 118.98 71.97 -45.60
CA LEU A 845 117.57 71.50 -45.71
C LEU A 845 116.81 71.43 -44.38
N ARG A 846 117.50 71.14 -43.27
CA ARG A 846 116.86 70.94 -41.95
C ARG A 846 116.24 72.24 -41.43
N ASP A 847 116.97 73.33 -41.54
CA ASP A 847 116.61 74.62 -40.94
C ASP A 847 115.39 75.24 -41.63
N PHE A 848 115.25 74.99 -42.93
CA PHE A 848 114.08 75.41 -43.72
C PHE A 848 112.74 74.87 -43.16
N ALA A 849 112.70 73.61 -42.70
CA ALA A 849 111.47 73.00 -42.21
C ALA A 849 111.02 73.52 -40.84
N LEU A 850 111.96 73.80 -39.94
CA LEU A 850 111.64 74.29 -38.59
C LEU A 850 111.13 75.74 -38.60
N GLU A 851 111.63 76.56 -39.53
CA GLU A 851 111.26 77.96 -39.61
C GLU A 851 109.76 78.15 -39.95
N ILE A 852 109.19 77.23 -40.74
CA ILE A 852 107.78 77.25 -41.14
C ILE A 852 106.86 77.00 -39.93
N MET A 853 107.15 75.99 -39.09
CA MET A 853 106.28 75.66 -37.95
C MET A 853 106.28 76.74 -36.86
N PHE A 854 107.44 77.36 -36.60
CA PHE A 854 107.56 78.36 -35.54
C PHE A 854 106.78 79.65 -35.86
N ARG A 855 106.75 80.06 -37.14
CA ARG A 855 105.93 81.21 -37.58
C ARG A 855 104.43 80.98 -37.37
N GLN A 856 103.96 79.74 -37.55
CA GLN A 856 102.54 79.41 -37.39
C GLN A 856 102.10 79.49 -35.91
N MET A 857 102.99 79.18 -34.96
CA MET A 857 102.72 79.29 -33.52
C MET A 857 102.50 80.72 -33.05
N GLY A 858 103.40 81.62 -33.45
CA GLY A 858 103.26 83.03 -33.06
C GLY A 858 101.98 83.66 -33.61
N SER A 859 101.51 83.24 -34.78
CA SER A 859 100.25 83.74 -35.34
C SER A 859 99.03 83.38 -34.47
N LEU A 860 98.96 82.16 -33.94
CA LEU A 860 97.85 81.73 -33.07
C LEU A 860 97.89 82.40 -31.70
N ALA A 861 99.08 82.63 -31.13
CA ALA A 861 99.22 83.31 -29.84
C ALA A 861 98.71 84.75 -29.88
N ASN A 862 98.91 85.41 -31.02
CA ASN A 862 98.41 86.77 -31.23
C ASN A 862 96.90 86.91 -31.23
N GLU A 863 96.16 85.92 -31.73
CA GLU A 863 94.69 85.96 -31.65
C GLU A 863 94.22 85.94 -30.19
N GLN A 864 94.87 85.17 -29.32
CA GLN A 864 94.51 85.07 -27.92
C GLN A 864 94.88 86.33 -27.13
N LEU A 865 96.09 86.86 -27.35
CA LEU A 865 96.57 88.11 -26.75
C LEU A 865 95.66 89.29 -27.09
N LYS A 866 95.13 89.32 -28.32
CA LYS A 866 94.21 90.35 -28.79
C LYS A 866 92.96 90.45 -27.90
N TYR A 867 92.40 89.31 -27.48
CA TYR A 867 91.27 89.30 -26.55
C TYR A 867 91.67 89.59 -25.10
N LEU A 868 92.75 88.96 -24.61
CA LEU A 868 93.18 89.07 -23.21
C LEU A 868 93.64 90.47 -22.81
N THR A 869 94.15 91.24 -23.76
CA THR A 869 94.74 92.58 -23.51
C THR A 869 93.97 93.70 -24.18
N SER A 870 92.75 93.42 -24.69
CA SER A 870 91.95 94.37 -25.46
C SER A 870 92.73 95.02 -26.62
N GLU A 871 93.39 94.18 -27.40
CA GLU A 871 94.26 94.51 -28.54
C GLU A 871 95.53 95.29 -28.22
N ARG A 872 95.91 95.45 -26.95
CA ARG A 872 97.11 96.21 -26.60
C ARG A 872 98.41 95.52 -27.04
N TYR A 873 98.54 94.21 -26.80
CA TYR A 873 99.80 93.50 -27.03
C TYR A 873 99.74 92.52 -28.21
N GLN A 874 100.83 92.44 -28.98
CA GLN A 874 101.02 91.47 -30.07
C GLN A 874 102.45 90.94 -30.10
N LEU A 875 102.64 89.63 -30.24
CA LEU A 875 103.92 88.96 -30.47
C LEU A 875 104.38 89.04 -31.93
N LYS A 876 105.67 89.28 -32.15
CA LYS A 876 106.33 89.21 -33.46
C LYS A 876 107.37 88.09 -33.45
N VAL A 877 107.30 87.21 -34.46
CA VAL A 877 108.23 86.08 -34.66
C VAL A 877 109.29 86.48 -35.68
N GLU A 878 110.55 86.55 -35.27
CA GLU A 878 111.67 86.91 -36.16
C GLU A 878 112.50 85.69 -36.62
N GLY A 879 112.32 84.56 -35.94
CA GLY A 879 113.01 83.32 -36.24
C GLY A 879 112.72 82.29 -35.16
N ILE A 880 113.24 81.08 -35.33
CA ILE A 880 113.07 80.00 -34.34
C ILE A 880 113.67 80.45 -33.00
N GLY A 881 112.84 80.58 -31.97
CA GLY A 881 113.24 80.96 -30.60
C GLY A 881 113.24 82.46 -30.27
N ASN A 882 113.03 83.35 -31.24
CA ASN A 882 113.06 84.80 -31.02
C ASN A 882 111.66 85.42 -31.14
N LEU A 883 111.15 85.93 -30.01
CA LEU A 883 109.86 86.59 -29.87
C LEU A 883 110.04 87.99 -29.27
N SER A 884 109.38 88.99 -29.84
CA SER A 884 109.25 90.34 -29.26
C SER A 884 107.78 90.72 -29.11
N VAL A 885 107.45 91.61 -28.19
CA VAL A 885 106.08 92.09 -27.93
C VAL A 885 105.94 93.52 -28.42
N VAL A 886 105.02 93.73 -29.33
CA VAL A 886 104.58 95.02 -29.84
C VAL A 886 103.49 95.57 -28.90
N ASP A 887 103.75 96.68 -28.22
CA ASP A 887 102.74 97.45 -27.47
C ASP A 887 102.05 98.44 -28.43
N ARG A 888 100.84 98.09 -28.88
CA ARG A 888 100.06 98.85 -29.86
C ARG A 888 99.56 100.19 -29.31
N TRP A 889 99.37 100.29 -28.00
CA TRP A 889 98.95 101.54 -27.38
C TRP A 889 100.11 102.54 -27.26
N ASN A 890 101.35 102.06 -27.26
CA ASN A 890 102.56 102.89 -27.27
C ASN A 890 103.16 102.98 -28.68
N ALA A 891 102.36 103.38 -29.67
CA ALA A 891 102.77 103.57 -31.06
C ALA A 891 103.46 102.36 -31.72
N ASN A 892 103.02 101.13 -31.38
CA ASN A 892 103.61 99.86 -31.85
C ASN A 892 105.07 99.66 -31.47
N GLU A 893 105.47 100.12 -30.28
CA GLU A 893 106.80 99.88 -29.76
C GLU A 893 107.07 98.38 -29.59
N GLU A 894 108.10 97.86 -30.26
CA GLU A 894 108.59 96.50 -30.07
C GLU A 894 109.51 96.43 -28.85
N ARG A 895 109.11 95.64 -27.87
CA ARG A 895 109.83 95.41 -26.61
C ARG A 895 110.25 93.95 -26.50
N PRO A 896 111.41 93.67 -25.87
CA PRO A 896 111.74 92.32 -25.44
C PRO A 896 110.73 91.84 -24.39
N VAL A 897 110.40 90.54 -24.43
CA VAL A 897 109.41 89.91 -23.53
C VAL A 897 109.79 90.06 -22.05
N GLU A 898 111.09 90.18 -21.75
CA GLU A 898 111.65 90.30 -20.41
C GLU A 898 111.29 91.61 -19.70
N THR A 899 110.80 92.61 -20.45
CA THR A 899 110.48 93.95 -19.91
C THR A 899 109.02 94.12 -19.49
N LEU A 900 108.18 93.10 -19.68
CA LEU A 900 106.76 93.11 -19.31
C LEU A 900 106.57 93.07 -17.79
N SER A 901 105.59 93.82 -17.27
CA SER A 901 105.23 93.75 -15.85
C SER A 901 104.65 92.37 -15.50
N GLY A 902 104.64 92.01 -14.20
CA GLY A 902 104.21 90.67 -13.75
C GLY A 902 102.84 90.24 -14.28
N GLY A 903 101.86 91.14 -14.33
CA GLY A 903 100.54 90.86 -14.91
C GLY A 903 100.55 90.69 -16.43
N GLU A 904 101.36 91.46 -17.15
CA GLU A 904 101.47 91.41 -18.62
C GLU A 904 102.21 90.15 -19.10
N SER A 905 103.26 89.76 -18.36
CA SER A 905 104.00 88.53 -18.62
C SER A 905 103.13 87.29 -18.40
N PHE A 906 102.22 87.35 -17.42
CA PHE A 906 101.23 86.29 -17.19
C PHE A 906 100.25 86.17 -18.37
N LEU A 907 99.65 87.27 -18.84
CA LEU A 907 98.72 87.25 -19.99
C LEU A 907 99.41 86.79 -21.29
N THR A 908 100.65 87.21 -21.52
CA THR A 908 101.43 86.82 -22.71
C THR A 908 101.76 85.33 -22.69
N SER A 909 102.17 84.80 -21.53
CA SER A 909 102.46 83.38 -21.36
C SER A 909 101.20 82.51 -21.48
N LEU A 910 100.07 82.99 -20.96
CA LEU A 910 98.77 82.33 -21.11
C LEU A 910 98.38 82.23 -22.60
N ALA A 911 98.52 83.30 -23.38
CA ALA A 911 98.24 83.29 -24.82
C ALA A 911 99.12 82.31 -25.61
N LEU A 912 100.42 82.23 -25.27
CA LEU A 912 101.35 81.31 -25.93
C LEU A 912 101.00 79.84 -25.63
N ALA A 913 100.65 79.53 -24.37
CA ALA A 913 100.23 78.20 -23.97
C ALA A 913 98.95 77.75 -24.70
N LEU A 914 98.00 78.67 -24.91
CA LEU A 914 96.78 78.41 -25.67
C LEU A 914 97.08 78.13 -27.15
N ALA A 915 97.97 78.89 -27.77
CA ALA A 915 98.37 78.70 -29.16
C ALA A 915 99.10 77.38 -29.41
N LEU A 916 100.01 77.01 -28.51
CA LEU A 916 100.74 75.74 -28.59
C LEU A 916 99.77 74.55 -28.51
N SER A 917 98.77 74.65 -27.63
CA SER A 917 97.72 73.65 -27.53
C SER A 917 96.91 73.51 -28.83
N GLU A 918 96.62 74.63 -29.50
CA GLU A 918 95.88 74.66 -30.77
C GLU A 918 96.65 74.09 -31.96
N LEU A 919 97.99 74.29 -32.02
CA LEU A 919 98.87 73.70 -33.03
C LEU A 919 98.93 72.16 -33.00
N SER A 920 98.65 71.53 -31.85
CA SER A 920 98.75 70.07 -31.67
C SER A 920 97.52 69.27 -32.15
N ARG A 921 96.49 69.95 -32.67
CA ARG A 921 95.17 69.37 -32.99
C ARG A 921 95.28 68.25 -34.05
N GLY A 922 95.07 66.99 -33.64
CA GLY A 922 94.95 65.84 -34.55
C GLY A 922 96.08 64.81 -34.54
N ARG A 923 97.19 64.99 -33.78
CA ARG A 923 98.23 63.94 -33.64
C ARG A 923 98.62 63.60 -32.19
N SER A 924 98.33 64.46 -31.21
CA SER A 924 98.39 64.16 -29.76
C SER A 924 97.71 65.31 -28.98
N GLN A 925 96.54 65.06 -28.37
CA GLN A 925 95.67 66.04 -27.68
C GLN A 925 96.22 66.53 -26.32
N LEU A 926 95.97 67.80 -25.98
CA LEU A 926 96.08 68.36 -24.62
C LEU A 926 94.73 68.97 -24.20
N ASN A 927 93.88 68.19 -23.51
CA ASN A 927 92.52 68.59 -23.13
C ASN A 927 92.39 69.25 -21.75
N SER A 928 93.46 69.25 -20.94
CA SER A 928 93.45 69.76 -19.57
C SER A 928 94.58 70.78 -19.35
N LEU A 929 94.27 71.90 -18.70
CA LEU A 929 95.22 72.97 -18.37
C LEU A 929 95.12 73.27 -16.86
N PHE A 930 96.27 73.27 -16.15
CA PHE A 930 96.36 73.65 -14.74
C PHE A 930 97.07 75.00 -14.61
N LEU A 931 96.51 75.91 -13.81
CA LEU A 931 97.04 77.25 -13.55
C LEU A 931 97.13 77.47 -12.03
N ASP A 932 98.34 77.74 -11.52
CA ASP A 932 98.62 77.87 -10.09
C ASP A 932 99.11 79.29 -9.74
N GLU A 933 98.36 80.00 -8.89
CA GLU A 933 98.77 81.23 -8.18
C GLU A 933 99.41 82.35 -9.02
N GLY A 934 98.86 82.63 -10.21
CA GLY A 934 99.29 83.76 -11.07
C GLY A 934 98.35 84.98 -11.07
N PHE A 935 97.22 84.90 -10.36
CA PHE A 935 96.16 85.91 -10.45
C PHE A 935 96.31 87.07 -9.46
N GLY A 936 97.17 86.94 -8.44
CA GLY A 936 97.26 87.90 -7.32
C GLY A 936 97.92 89.23 -7.68
N THR A 937 98.63 89.29 -8.80
CA THR A 937 99.26 90.50 -9.32
C THR A 937 98.36 91.27 -10.28
N LEU A 938 97.15 90.78 -10.56
CA LEU A 938 96.20 91.42 -11.46
C LEU A 938 95.29 92.37 -10.68
N ASP A 939 95.09 93.57 -11.23
CA ASP A 939 94.05 94.47 -10.75
C ASP A 939 92.66 93.89 -11.07
N ALA A 940 91.65 94.32 -10.33
CA ALA A 940 90.31 93.71 -10.36
C ALA A 940 89.66 93.71 -11.75
N GLU A 941 89.96 94.71 -12.60
CA GLU A 941 89.41 94.78 -13.96
C GLU A 941 90.09 93.75 -14.89
N THR A 942 91.41 93.64 -14.84
CA THR A 942 92.16 92.64 -15.63
C THR A 942 91.85 91.20 -15.18
N LEU A 943 91.61 90.99 -13.88
CA LEU A 943 91.21 89.70 -13.35
C LEU A 943 89.88 89.21 -13.95
N ASP A 944 88.92 90.12 -14.15
CA ASP A 944 87.62 89.80 -14.74
C ASP A 944 87.73 89.38 -16.21
N ILE A 945 88.59 90.05 -16.99
CA ILE A 945 88.85 89.69 -18.40
C ILE A 945 89.52 88.32 -18.48
N ALA A 946 90.51 88.05 -17.63
CA ALA A 946 91.20 86.76 -17.59
C ALA A 946 90.23 85.61 -17.25
N ILE A 947 89.33 85.80 -16.28
CA ILE A 947 88.30 84.80 -15.93
C ILE A 947 87.34 84.56 -17.10
N ALA A 948 86.87 85.61 -17.79
CA ALA A 948 85.99 85.46 -18.94
C ALA A 948 86.64 84.68 -20.10
N ALA A 949 87.94 84.91 -20.36
CA ALA A 949 88.68 84.15 -21.37
C ALA A 949 88.82 82.66 -20.99
N LEU A 950 89.07 82.35 -19.71
CA LEU A 950 89.12 80.98 -19.21
C LEU A 950 87.75 80.27 -19.29
N GLU A 951 86.64 80.98 -19.08
CA GLU A 951 85.30 80.43 -19.30
C GLU A 951 85.01 80.13 -20.78
N GLY A 952 85.48 80.99 -21.69
CA GLY A 952 85.38 80.75 -23.14
C GLY A 952 86.05 79.43 -23.56
N LEU A 953 87.23 79.14 -23.01
CA LEU A 953 87.95 77.88 -23.26
C LEU A 953 87.24 76.67 -22.65
N ARG A 954 86.55 76.84 -21.51
CA ARG A 954 85.69 75.79 -20.94
C ARG A 954 84.56 75.41 -21.90
N MET A 955 83.94 76.40 -22.56
CA MET A 955 82.88 76.14 -23.56
C MET A 955 83.39 75.42 -24.81
N GLN A 956 84.68 75.51 -25.12
CA GLN A 956 85.33 74.74 -26.18
C GLN A 956 85.65 73.28 -25.78
N GLY A 957 85.14 72.82 -24.63
CA GLY A 957 85.25 71.43 -24.16
C GLY A 957 86.56 71.12 -23.43
N ARG A 958 87.31 72.14 -22.99
CA ARG A 958 88.59 71.96 -22.28
C ARG A 958 88.41 72.05 -20.77
N ASN A 959 89.13 71.19 -20.05
CA ASN A 959 89.14 71.19 -18.59
C ASN A 959 90.22 72.13 -18.06
N ILE A 960 89.82 73.24 -17.45
CA ILE A 960 90.75 74.21 -16.85
C ILE A 960 90.65 74.10 -15.34
N PHE A 961 91.78 73.84 -14.69
CA PHE A 961 91.93 73.74 -13.25
C PHE A 961 92.70 74.95 -12.73
N LEU A 962 92.11 75.68 -11.78
CA LEU A 962 92.66 76.90 -11.21
C LEU A 962 92.98 76.68 -9.73
N ILE A 963 94.19 77.02 -9.30
CA ILE A 963 94.63 77.02 -7.91
C ILE A 963 94.90 78.47 -7.52
N SER A 964 94.16 78.99 -6.55
CA SER A 964 94.37 80.35 -6.03
C SER A 964 93.84 80.52 -4.60
N HIS A 965 94.54 81.34 -3.80
CA HIS A 965 94.15 81.76 -2.45
C HIS A 965 93.30 83.05 -2.41
N ILE A 966 93.06 83.70 -3.55
CA ILE A 966 92.36 84.98 -3.64
C ILE A 966 90.86 84.77 -3.49
N GLN A 967 90.26 85.37 -2.44
CA GLN A 967 88.85 85.15 -2.10
C GLN A 967 87.88 85.65 -3.18
N GLU A 968 88.23 86.66 -3.99
CA GLU A 968 87.39 87.13 -5.11
C GLU A 968 87.16 86.02 -6.16
N LEU A 969 88.19 85.23 -6.50
CA LEU A 969 88.08 84.14 -7.49
C LEU A 969 87.19 82.99 -6.96
N THR A 970 87.27 82.72 -5.66
CA THR A 970 86.54 81.63 -5.00
C THR A 970 85.02 81.84 -4.96
N ARG A 971 84.53 83.07 -5.17
CA ARG A 971 83.09 83.38 -5.23
C ARG A 971 82.47 83.23 -6.61
N ARG A 972 83.24 83.38 -7.69
CA ARG A 972 82.72 83.39 -9.07
C ARG A 972 82.65 81.99 -9.71
N LEU A 973 83.51 81.07 -9.30
CA LEU A 973 83.52 79.71 -9.85
C LEU A 973 82.58 78.77 -9.08
N PRO A 974 81.70 78.01 -9.78
CA PRO A 974 80.70 77.17 -9.14
C PRO A 974 81.27 75.88 -8.53
N VAL A 975 82.30 75.30 -9.16
CA VAL A 975 82.92 74.02 -8.76
C VAL A 975 84.21 74.31 -8.00
N LYS A 976 84.37 73.77 -6.79
CA LYS A 976 85.57 74.01 -5.97
C LYS A 976 86.01 72.80 -5.17
N ILE A 977 87.33 72.62 -5.11
CA ILE A 977 88.00 71.66 -4.23
C ILE A 977 88.62 72.46 -3.08
N ASN A 978 88.03 72.33 -1.88
CA ASN A 978 88.55 73.03 -0.70
C ASN A 978 89.57 72.13 0.01
N VAL A 979 90.81 72.63 0.14
CA VAL A 979 91.88 71.94 0.87
C VAL A 979 91.96 72.51 2.28
N LYS A 980 91.71 71.67 3.29
CA LYS A 980 91.87 72.01 4.71
C LYS A 980 92.96 71.15 5.34
N LYS A 981 93.89 71.77 6.08
CA LYS A 981 94.92 71.06 6.85
C LYS A 981 94.32 70.40 8.09
N ARG A 982 94.74 69.17 8.41
CA ARG A 982 94.26 68.35 9.54
C ARG A 982 95.47 67.96 10.43
N GLY A 983 95.50 68.44 11.68
CA GLY A 983 96.51 68.12 12.72
C GLY A 983 97.52 69.25 12.99
N ASP A 984 97.88 69.47 14.26
CA ASP A 984 98.65 70.64 14.78
C ASP A 984 100.02 70.20 15.36
N ASP A 985 100.58 69.11 14.80
CA ASP A 985 101.73 68.39 15.33
C ASP A 985 102.50 67.65 14.20
N GLY A 986 103.35 68.38 13.46
CA GLY A 986 104.45 67.84 12.63
C GLY A 986 104.11 66.89 11.46
N SER A 987 102.87 66.45 11.33
CA SER A 987 102.37 65.57 10.29
C SER A 987 101.65 66.39 9.21
N TYR A 988 102.25 66.49 8.02
CA TYR A 988 101.71 67.21 6.86
C TYR A 988 100.57 66.43 6.15
N SER A 989 99.49 66.09 6.87
CA SER A 989 98.30 65.46 6.27
C SER A 989 97.23 66.52 5.95
N SER A 990 96.73 66.52 4.71
CA SER A 990 95.66 67.42 4.25
C SER A 990 94.41 66.60 3.93
N SER A 991 93.22 67.07 4.33
CA SER A 991 91.96 66.48 3.88
C SER A 991 91.39 67.28 2.72
N ILE A 992 90.91 66.58 1.70
CA ILE A 992 90.24 67.15 0.55
C ILE A 992 88.74 66.86 0.69
N ASP A 993 87.90 67.88 0.53
CA ASP A 993 86.44 67.75 0.44
C ASP A 993 85.99 68.25 -0.94
N ILE A 994 85.28 67.40 -1.69
CA ILE A 994 84.80 67.69 -3.04
C ILE A 994 83.29 67.92 -2.95
N ARG A 995 82.83 69.11 -3.34
CA ARG A 995 81.39 69.39 -3.53
C ARG A 995 81.19 69.94 -4.93
N GLY A 996 80.57 69.12 -5.78
CA GLY A 996 80.01 69.47 -7.10
C GLY A 996 80.97 70.20 -8.01
#